data_AF-A0A5J5IFR8-F1
#
_entry.id   AF-A0A5J5IFR8-F1
#
_cell.length_a   1.000
_cell.length_b   1.000
_cell.length_c   1.000
_cell.angle_alpha   90.00
_cell.angle_beta   90.00
_cell.angle_gamma   90.00
#
_symmetry.space_group_name_H-M   'P 1'
#
loop_
_entity.id
_entity.type
_entity.pdbx_description
1 polymer ?
#
loop_
_entity_poly.entity_id
_entity_poly.type
_entity_poly.pdbx_seq_one_letter_code
_entity_poly.pdbx_strand_id
1 'polypeptide(L)'
;MANTLPSYGFLPWARQGVASKISETDTLGSSDGTAIARADLSAELDVQYTNLDGSVQVNTITKQIQVVGPGDVKSIDTRAIVRTEPRRGVMNYEDNGLPYIEFYEEDFLWRYSPATAANPNGNHTRLRPWLALVALQDDEYILKQNPGGLPFISVDQASFDKAFHHQDDTWAFAHVHFNNKLANLSGAAMQPEVNADLSNDPDVAVSRLLCPRKLAKNTAFTAFVIPAFETGRLAGLGIDNSGIPAQRTSWKKGAMPGTGTRPYDFPVYYQWNFRTANYGDFESLVSMLKPIIMDPESGKMPMDIQDPGFNMAAQNDGTKVIGMEAALKPPNFEPDPWPTNGGTNADDKNTVDKLRALLNLSADLVDKNAVIASKNPFFNTNIGEDPLLVPPVYGVWHALVSKLGDGTNPPWIEELNLDFRNRGAAGLGVKVIQKHQDDFINRAWQQVNKVNDANKKIQESLLAQAITKCIFKKHIINAGNDKAVMLTHSVQHLIKNAANTKTVQQDFVESRIPFASKTAAFRKVSRPNSKVARVSFTASTGIALLVKLNTVIKDFNITDESQANAVTAAKLKRAPIAALDTTSINTAITNAISNYDTSKNDLAKDAFVTMIETDVITANATLTLAQLLNAVNAQNISDNAVKTIVVNMVNGIAATSLPVKKDVNGQVTIELADAIMKDLFGPDIHAKNYNDVILKDSQPLNPAAIKTMTTKNDVLALKSSFTDFTNILDTLPQVTPVPAFANVANVSSHIFLKLDPTVTFVNKLMANIRILKNGVYVPLPELKPVMAYPEFAEAVYTYLLELSKNFILPNIDKLPDNSITLLENNQSFIEAFMVGMNHEMARELLWNEYPTDQRGSYFRQFWNIDDRILPLDADPEKDKELKLDIRKINTWSHKLGENNPRGTDASNLVLVIRGQVFKKYPNTMVFAQKAEYDNTDASKPRHLKDGIDPTSTDTKFPLFKAEIDPDITLFGFSLTEDQARGDRIEQPHGSTAGKDPGWFFVLKERPGHVRFGLDDFTDEHGNTNVMPVGNPKTWDDLAWEYLVNSKADLDSYHITFNKNIVIQNPANQPLWNSNSADLAAILFQDPVLFARHAAEMLPET
;
A
#
# COMPACT_ATOMS: atom_id res chain seq x y z
N MET A 1 -1.11 4.79 -17.65
CA MET A 1 -0.28 5.11 -18.82
C MET A 1 -0.90 4.52 -20.10
N ALA A 2 -2.14 4.85 -20.44
CA ALA A 2 -2.80 4.30 -21.64
C ALA A 2 -3.86 5.26 -22.22
N ASN A 3 -3.55 6.56 -22.29
CA ASN A 3 -4.48 7.57 -22.85
C ASN A 3 -4.26 7.84 -24.35
N THR A 4 -3.35 7.12 -24.99
CA THR A 4 -3.12 7.24 -26.44
C THR A 4 -3.30 5.87 -27.04
N LEU A 5 -4.31 5.73 -27.90
CA LEU A 5 -4.42 4.57 -28.79
C LEU A 5 -3.07 4.37 -29.51
N PRO A 6 -2.57 3.14 -29.64
CA PRO A 6 -1.37 2.87 -30.40
C PRO A 6 -1.56 3.43 -31.81
N SER A 7 -0.59 4.22 -32.28
CA SER A 7 -0.62 4.87 -33.58
C SER A 7 0.58 4.37 -34.38
N TYR A 8 0.34 3.93 -35.61
CA TYR A 8 1.36 3.33 -36.47
C TYR A 8 1.76 4.27 -37.61
N GLY A 9 3.01 4.19 -38.02
CA GLY A 9 3.55 4.85 -39.20
C GLY A 9 4.01 3.83 -40.25
N PHE A 10 3.85 4.16 -41.53
CA PHE A 10 4.28 3.30 -42.64
C PHE A 10 5.20 4.06 -43.59
N LEU A 11 6.34 3.48 -43.93
CA LEU A 11 7.21 3.99 -45.01
C LEU A 11 7.30 2.98 -46.15
N PRO A 12 7.34 3.45 -47.41
CA PRO A 12 7.29 2.54 -48.55
C PRO A 12 8.58 1.70 -48.69
N TRP A 13 9.71 2.24 -48.26
CA TRP A 13 11.01 1.56 -48.24
C TRP A 13 11.99 2.33 -47.35
N ALA A 14 13.00 1.64 -46.82
CA ALA A 14 14.16 2.25 -46.19
C ALA A 14 15.45 1.64 -46.72
N ARG A 15 16.50 2.45 -46.80
CA ARG A 15 17.84 1.99 -47.17
C ARG A 15 18.90 2.82 -46.49
N GLN A 16 19.93 2.15 -45.96
CA GLN A 16 21.05 2.80 -45.30
C GLN A 16 22.38 2.55 -46.03
N GLY A 17 23.39 3.36 -45.70
CA GLY A 17 24.76 3.19 -46.20
C GLY A 17 24.94 3.48 -47.70
N VAL A 18 25.97 2.85 -48.29
CA VAL A 18 26.45 3.12 -49.66
C VAL A 18 25.41 2.73 -50.74
N ALA A 19 24.56 1.74 -50.46
CA ALA A 19 23.52 1.29 -51.39
C ALA A 19 22.43 2.37 -51.65
N SER A 20 22.34 3.40 -50.80
CA SER A 20 21.46 4.57 -51.03
C SER A 20 21.90 5.44 -52.21
N LYS A 21 23.12 5.24 -52.72
CA LYS A 21 23.72 6.05 -53.79
C LYS A 21 23.68 5.39 -55.17
N ILE A 22 23.07 4.19 -55.30
CA ILE A 22 22.88 3.51 -56.59
C ILE A 22 22.20 4.46 -57.57
N SER A 23 22.73 4.55 -58.79
CA SER A 23 22.28 5.51 -59.80
C SER A 23 21.19 4.97 -60.72
N GLU A 24 21.15 3.65 -60.94
CA GLU A 24 20.19 3.01 -61.84
C GLU A 24 18.79 2.95 -61.20
N THR A 25 17.79 3.57 -61.82
CA THR A 25 16.40 3.57 -61.34
C THR A 25 15.73 2.21 -61.53
N ASP A 26 14.89 1.82 -60.57
CA ASP A 26 14.14 0.56 -60.62
C ASP A 26 13.13 0.57 -61.78
N THR A 27 13.15 -0.45 -62.63
CA THR A 27 12.19 -0.64 -63.73
C THR A 27 10.84 -1.17 -63.27
N LEU A 28 10.71 -1.47 -61.97
CA LEU A 28 9.55 -2.09 -61.33
C LEU A 28 9.16 -3.44 -61.95
N GLY A 29 10.06 -4.13 -62.65
CA GLY A 29 9.81 -5.44 -63.27
C GLY A 29 9.40 -5.38 -64.75
N SER A 30 9.21 -4.18 -65.30
CA SER A 30 8.84 -3.99 -66.71
C SER A 30 9.97 -4.29 -67.71
N SER A 31 11.23 -4.14 -67.30
CA SER A 31 12.43 -4.41 -68.10
C SER A 31 13.64 -4.83 -67.24
N ASP A 32 14.69 -5.38 -67.86
CA ASP A 32 15.80 -6.07 -67.16
C ASP A 32 16.90 -5.17 -66.56
N GLY A 33 16.87 -3.86 -66.81
CA GLY A 33 17.95 -2.94 -66.40
C GLY A 33 19.23 -3.07 -67.24
N THR A 34 20.24 -2.27 -66.93
CA THR A 34 21.52 -2.19 -67.66
C THR A 34 22.70 -2.81 -66.94
N ALA A 35 22.77 -2.70 -65.61
CA ALA A 35 23.86 -3.27 -64.83
C ALA A 35 23.83 -4.81 -64.85
N ILE A 36 25.00 -5.44 -64.90
CA ILE A 36 25.14 -6.89 -64.98
C ILE A 36 25.57 -7.46 -63.62
N ALA A 37 24.86 -8.46 -63.13
CA ALA A 37 25.03 -9.19 -61.87
C ALA A 37 24.88 -8.34 -60.58
N ARG A 38 25.47 -7.14 -60.53
CA ARG A 38 25.47 -6.21 -59.39
C ARG A 38 25.12 -4.80 -59.85
N ALA A 39 24.68 -3.96 -58.91
CA ALA A 39 24.45 -2.54 -59.17
C ALA A 39 25.77 -1.78 -59.19
N ASP A 40 25.89 -0.83 -60.12
CA ASP A 40 27.04 0.06 -60.24
C ASP A 40 26.84 1.35 -59.42
N LEU A 41 27.96 1.86 -58.90
CA LEU A 41 28.04 3.10 -58.13
C LEU A 41 29.28 3.91 -58.55
N SER A 42 29.10 5.21 -58.79
CA SER A 42 30.19 6.16 -58.94
C SER A 42 30.73 6.59 -57.56
N ALA A 43 31.97 6.23 -57.24
CA ALA A 43 32.70 6.78 -56.10
C ALA A 43 33.65 7.90 -56.57
N GLU A 44 33.58 9.06 -55.93
CA GLU A 44 34.42 10.22 -56.23
C GLU A 44 35.39 10.49 -55.09
N LEU A 45 36.67 10.68 -55.41
CA LEU A 45 37.72 11.07 -54.47
C LEU A 45 38.31 12.41 -54.90
N ASP A 46 38.08 13.44 -54.10
CA ASP A 46 38.69 14.75 -54.28
C ASP A 46 40.09 14.78 -53.67
N VAL A 47 41.11 14.88 -54.52
CA VAL A 47 42.50 15.06 -54.10
C VAL A 47 42.83 16.54 -54.16
N GLN A 48 42.90 17.16 -53.00
CA GLN A 48 43.34 18.55 -52.85
C GLN A 48 44.86 18.59 -52.69
N TYR A 49 45.55 19.31 -53.57
CA TYR A 49 46.97 19.63 -53.37
C TYR A 49 47.20 21.13 -53.46
N THR A 50 48.02 21.61 -52.55
CA THR A 50 48.47 23.00 -52.50
C THR A 50 49.81 23.09 -53.23
N ASN A 51 49.83 23.84 -54.32
CA ASN A 51 51.06 24.11 -55.05
C ASN A 51 52.02 24.95 -54.20
N LEU A 52 53.32 24.94 -54.54
CA LEU A 52 54.36 25.72 -53.85
C LEU A 52 54.11 27.24 -53.88
N ASP A 53 53.26 27.72 -54.79
CA ASP A 53 52.82 29.12 -54.89
C ASP A 53 51.60 29.45 -53.99
N GLY A 54 51.09 28.48 -53.23
CA GLY A 54 49.94 28.64 -52.35
C GLY A 54 48.58 28.42 -53.02
N SER A 55 48.53 28.17 -54.34
CA SER A 55 47.27 27.85 -55.03
C SER A 55 46.79 26.45 -54.67
N VAL A 56 45.48 26.32 -54.42
CA VAL A 56 44.82 25.04 -54.14
C VAL A 56 44.18 24.52 -55.42
N GLN A 57 44.55 23.32 -55.82
CA GLN A 57 43.89 22.58 -56.91
C GLN A 57 43.17 21.37 -56.33
N VAL A 58 41.95 21.12 -56.79
CA VAL A 58 41.16 19.92 -56.44
C VAL A 58 41.02 19.09 -57.70
N ASN A 59 41.51 17.85 -57.65
CA ASN A 59 41.36 16.88 -58.73
C ASN A 59 40.42 15.77 -58.28
N THR A 60 39.25 15.65 -58.91
CA THR A 60 38.25 14.62 -58.61
C THR A 60 38.54 13.36 -59.42
N ILE A 61 38.76 12.24 -58.73
CA ILE A 61 38.94 10.92 -59.34
C ILE A 61 37.64 10.14 -59.19
N THR A 62 36.95 9.85 -60.31
CA THR A 62 35.73 9.02 -60.31
C THR A 62 36.07 7.57 -60.63
N LYS A 63 35.58 6.62 -59.82
CA LYS A 63 35.72 5.18 -60.04
C LYS A 63 34.37 4.49 -59.91
N GLN A 64 34.02 3.65 -60.88
CA GLN A 64 32.87 2.77 -60.77
C GLN A 64 33.19 1.61 -59.82
N ILE A 65 32.34 1.41 -58.82
CA ILE A 65 32.39 0.29 -57.89
C ILE A 65 31.06 -0.46 -57.92
N GLN A 66 31.11 -1.76 -57.61
CA GLN A 66 29.91 -2.60 -57.51
C GLN A 66 29.61 -2.89 -56.05
N VAL A 67 28.32 -2.84 -55.70
CA VAL A 67 27.82 -3.19 -54.37
C VAL A 67 27.24 -4.60 -54.36
N VAL A 68 27.23 -5.22 -53.18
CA VAL A 68 26.65 -6.55 -52.96
C VAL A 68 25.17 -6.53 -53.34
N GLY A 69 24.75 -7.45 -54.20
CA GLY A 69 23.37 -7.56 -54.70
C GLY A 69 22.69 -8.88 -54.33
N PRO A 70 21.49 -9.16 -54.87
CA PRO A 70 20.73 -10.36 -54.52
C PRO A 70 21.47 -11.66 -54.90
N GLY A 71 22.26 -11.62 -55.98
CA GLY A 71 23.06 -12.75 -56.45
C GLY A 71 24.25 -13.12 -55.57
N ASP A 72 24.60 -12.30 -54.59
CA ASP A 72 25.67 -12.58 -53.62
C ASP A 72 25.13 -13.22 -52.33
N VAL A 73 23.82 -13.15 -52.10
CA VAL A 73 23.17 -13.69 -50.91
C VAL A 73 22.75 -15.12 -51.19
N LYS A 74 23.26 -16.07 -50.39
CA LYS A 74 22.93 -17.50 -50.54
C LYS A 74 21.84 -17.97 -49.57
N SER A 75 21.69 -17.35 -48.41
CA SER A 75 20.68 -17.68 -47.40
C SER A 75 20.51 -16.50 -46.44
N ILE A 76 19.43 -16.49 -45.66
CA ILE A 76 19.22 -15.52 -44.58
C ILE A 76 19.42 -16.18 -43.22
N ASP A 77 19.85 -15.41 -42.22
CA ASP A 77 19.88 -15.87 -40.83
C ASP A 77 18.47 -15.79 -40.24
N THR A 78 18.01 -16.85 -39.60
CA THR A 78 16.68 -16.88 -38.96
C THR A 78 16.56 -15.89 -37.81
N ARG A 79 17.68 -15.43 -37.24
CA ARG A 79 17.70 -14.39 -36.19
C ARG A 79 17.31 -13.00 -36.70
N ALA A 80 17.34 -12.76 -38.02
CA ALA A 80 16.83 -11.52 -38.59
C ALA A 80 15.30 -11.46 -38.58
N ILE A 81 14.61 -12.61 -38.43
CA ILE A 81 13.16 -12.72 -38.44
C ILE A 81 12.63 -12.49 -37.02
N VAL A 82 11.75 -11.50 -36.88
CA VAL A 82 11.11 -11.17 -35.60
C VAL A 82 9.84 -12.00 -35.41
N ARG A 83 9.01 -12.08 -36.45
CA ARG A 83 7.68 -12.70 -36.40
C ARG A 83 7.24 -13.19 -37.77
N THR A 84 6.43 -14.24 -37.76
CA THR A 84 5.60 -14.65 -38.89
C THR A 84 4.14 -14.63 -38.48
N GLU A 85 3.30 -14.10 -39.35
CA GLU A 85 1.84 -14.22 -39.25
C GLU A 85 1.36 -14.89 -40.54
N PRO A 86 0.61 -16.00 -40.48
CA PRO A 86 0.21 -16.74 -39.30
C PRO A 86 1.40 -17.28 -38.53
N ARG A 87 1.26 -17.48 -37.22
CA ARG A 87 2.27 -18.21 -36.46
C ARG A 87 2.43 -19.61 -37.03
N ARG A 88 3.68 -20.09 -37.07
CA ARG A 88 4.01 -21.44 -37.53
C ARG A 88 3.16 -22.50 -36.80
N GLY A 89 2.45 -23.33 -37.56
CA GLY A 89 1.64 -24.44 -37.06
C GLY A 89 0.22 -24.06 -36.60
N VAL A 90 -0.22 -22.81 -36.78
CA VAL A 90 -1.61 -22.43 -36.51
C VAL A 90 -2.55 -23.21 -37.42
N MET A 91 -3.61 -23.78 -36.85
CA MET A 91 -4.55 -24.64 -37.58
C MET A 91 -5.87 -23.95 -37.93
N ASN A 92 -6.09 -22.74 -37.42
CA ASN A 92 -7.34 -22.01 -37.49
C ASN A 92 -7.14 -20.53 -37.86
N TYR A 93 -6.19 -20.26 -38.76
CA TYR A 93 -5.96 -18.92 -39.26
C TYR A 93 -7.18 -18.41 -40.06
N GLU A 94 -7.31 -17.10 -40.12
CA GLU A 94 -8.35 -16.39 -40.86
C GLU A 94 -8.07 -16.43 -42.36
N ASP A 95 -9.09 -16.67 -43.18
CA ASP A 95 -8.92 -16.74 -44.63
C ASP A 95 -8.90 -15.36 -45.31
N ASN A 96 -9.40 -14.34 -44.62
CA ASN A 96 -9.45 -12.95 -45.09
C ASN A 96 -8.17 -12.15 -44.79
N GLY A 97 -7.28 -12.69 -43.95
CA GLY A 97 -5.98 -12.11 -43.64
C GLY A 97 -4.87 -12.42 -44.65
N LEU A 98 -3.89 -11.54 -44.75
CA LEU A 98 -2.70 -11.67 -45.58
C LEU A 98 -1.52 -12.21 -44.75
N PRO A 99 -0.91 -13.35 -45.13
CA PRO A 99 0.32 -13.81 -44.49
C PRO A 99 1.45 -12.79 -44.62
N TYR A 100 2.25 -12.63 -43.57
CA TYR A 100 3.41 -11.76 -43.57
C TYR A 100 4.56 -12.26 -42.69
N ILE A 101 5.75 -11.73 -42.97
CA ILE A 101 6.97 -11.93 -42.18
C ILE A 101 7.60 -10.59 -41.85
N GLU A 102 8.14 -10.48 -40.63
CA GLU A 102 8.79 -9.27 -40.11
C GLU A 102 10.28 -9.53 -39.90
N PHE A 103 11.09 -8.55 -40.29
CA PHE A 103 12.51 -8.52 -40.07
C PHE A 103 12.88 -7.35 -39.15
N TYR A 104 13.85 -7.59 -38.27
CA TYR A 104 14.24 -6.62 -37.25
C TYR A 104 14.80 -5.34 -37.88
N GLU A 105 15.70 -5.47 -38.86
CA GLU A 105 16.29 -4.31 -39.53
C GLU A 105 15.33 -3.73 -40.59
N GLU A 106 15.15 -2.41 -40.57
CA GLU A 106 14.18 -1.67 -41.39
C GLU A 106 14.58 -1.61 -42.86
N ASP A 107 15.88 -1.63 -43.13
CA ASP A 107 16.42 -1.64 -44.49
C ASP A 107 16.53 -3.05 -45.08
N PHE A 108 16.32 -4.11 -44.31
CA PHE A 108 16.64 -5.48 -44.70
C PHE A 108 16.04 -5.88 -46.04
N LEU A 109 14.76 -5.58 -46.27
CA LEU A 109 14.04 -5.91 -47.51
C LEU A 109 14.50 -5.15 -48.75
N TRP A 110 15.25 -4.05 -48.60
CA TRP A 110 15.77 -3.25 -49.72
C TRP A 110 17.29 -3.14 -49.75
N ARG A 111 17.98 -3.68 -48.74
CA ARG A 111 19.45 -3.61 -48.57
C ARG A 111 20.21 -4.11 -49.80
N TYR A 112 19.71 -5.19 -50.41
CA TYR A 112 20.31 -5.81 -51.59
C TYR A 112 19.57 -5.51 -52.90
N SER A 113 18.52 -4.67 -52.91
CA SER A 113 17.84 -4.39 -54.18
C SER A 113 18.74 -3.58 -55.11
N PRO A 114 18.99 -4.01 -56.36
CA PRO A 114 20.07 -3.51 -57.21
C PRO A 114 19.72 -2.22 -57.96
N ALA A 115 18.80 -1.40 -57.43
CA ALA A 115 18.31 -0.19 -58.07
C ALA A 115 17.94 0.88 -57.03
N THR A 116 17.82 2.13 -57.46
CA THR A 116 17.23 3.23 -56.67
C THR A 116 15.74 3.39 -56.96
N ALA A 117 15.01 4.05 -56.07
CA ALA A 117 13.56 4.13 -56.14
C ALA A 117 13.06 4.87 -57.40
N ALA A 118 12.06 4.29 -58.06
CA ALA A 118 11.36 4.90 -59.17
C ALA A 118 10.29 5.89 -58.70
N ASN A 119 9.92 6.86 -59.54
CA ASN A 119 8.80 7.76 -59.29
C ASN A 119 7.85 7.78 -60.51
N PRO A 120 7.08 6.70 -60.73
CA PRO A 120 6.37 6.49 -62.00
C PRO A 120 5.21 7.46 -62.23
N ASN A 121 4.54 7.92 -61.17
CA ASN A 121 3.31 8.71 -61.28
C ASN A 121 3.43 10.11 -60.65
N GLY A 122 4.63 10.56 -60.27
CA GLY A 122 4.86 11.84 -59.58
C GLY A 122 4.36 11.90 -58.13
N ASN A 123 3.54 10.93 -57.72
CA ASN A 123 2.82 10.95 -56.46
C ASN A 123 3.68 10.46 -55.29
N HIS A 124 4.48 9.40 -55.42
CA HIS A 124 5.41 8.90 -54.37
C HIS A 124 6.45 7.93 -54.98
N THR A 125 7.55 7.66 -54.25
CA THR A 125 8.61 6.75 -54.71
C THR A 125 8.27 5.26 -54.48
N ARG A 126 8.73 4.39 -55.38
CA ARG A 126 8.55 2.93 -55.33
C ARG A 126 9.87 2.21 -55.49
N LEU A 127 10.08 1.14 -54.75
CA LEU A 127 11.28 0.33 -54.84
C LEU A 127 10.96 -1.14 -54.55
N ARG A 128 11.38 -2.06 -55.42
CA ARG A 128 11.11 -3.49 -55.22
C ARG A 128 11.95 -4.04 -54.06
N PRO A 129 11.36 -4.82 -53.14
CA PRO A 129 12.15 -5.60 -52.18
C PRO A 129 12.95 -6.68 -52.92
N TRP A 130 14.10 -7.09 -52.37
CA TRP A 130 14.91 -8.17 -52.96
C TRP A 130 14.39 -9.57 -52.62
N LEU A 131 13.40 -9.65 -51.73
CA LEU A 131 12.67 -10.85 -51.33
C LEU A 131 11.19 -10.73 -51.67
N ALA A 132 10.53 -11.87 -51.83
CA ALA A 132 9.10 -12.00 -51.99
C ALA A 132 8.55 -13.13 -51.12
N LEU A 133 7.29 -12.99 -50.70
CA LEU A 133 6.58 -13.98 -49.91
C LEU A 133 5.46 -14.60 -50.73
N VAL A 134 5.50 -15.92 -50.87
CA VAL A 134 4.45 -16.70 -51.57
C VAL A 134 3.88 -17.75 -50.64
N ALA A 135 2.55 -17.88 -50.59
CA ALA A 135 1.86 -18.92 -49.84
C ALA A 135 1.29 -19.94 -50.82
N LEU A 136 1.72 -21.20 -50.70
CA LEU A 136 1.32 -22.30 -51.59
C LEU A 136 0.55 -23.36 -50.82
N GLN A 137 -0.44 -23.98 -51.45
CA GLN A 137 -1.13 -25.16 -50.93
C GLN A 137 -0.21 -26.39 -51.01
N ASP A 138 -0.44 -27.39 -50.17
CA ASP A 138 0.42 -28.58 -50.10
C ASP A 138 0.49 -29.40 -51.42
N ASP A 139 -0.47 -29.23 -52.33
CA ASP A 139 -0.51 -29.85 -53.66
C ASP A 139 0.06 -28.97 -54.79
N GLU A 140 0.39 -27.71 -54.52
CA GLU A 140 0.89 -26.74 -55.51
C GLU A 140 2.42 -26.76 -55.68
N TYR A 141 3.17 -27.45 -54.81
CA TYR A 141 4.63 -27.48 -54.85
C TYR A 141 5.22 -28.85 -54.50
N ILE A 142 6.46 -29.06 -54.94
CA ILE A 142 7.30 -30.17 -54.50
C ILE A 142 8.57 -29.60 -53.87
N LEU A 143 8.75 -29.80 -52.57
CA LEU A 143 9.98 -29.42 -51.88
C LEU A 143 11.11 -30.41 -52.20
N LYS A 144 12.23 -29.89 -52.70
CA LYS A 144 13.41 -30.68 -53.06
C LYS A 144 14.65 -30.05 -52.42
N GLN A 145 15.69 -30.83 -52.21
CA GLN A 145 16.95 -30.33 -51.67
C GLN A 145 18.13 -31.02 -52.35
N ASN A 146 19.10 -30.21 -52.78
CA ASN A 146 20.36 -30.72 -53.32
C ASN A 146 21.35 -31.01 -52.17
N PRO A 147 22.19 -32.04 -52.25
CA PRO A 147 23.24 -32.28 -51.26
C PRO A 147 24.15 -31.06 -51.09
N GLY A 148 24.17 -30.46 -49.90
CA GLY A 148 24.97 -29.27 -49.59
C GLY A 148 24.40 -27.93 -50.13
N GLY A 149 23.22 -27.95 -50.76
CA GLY A 149 22.50 -26.75 -51.21
C GLY A 149 21.29 -26.42 -50.34
N LEU A 150 20.71 -25.24 -50.58
CA LEU A 150 19.44 -24.86 -49.96
C LEU A 150 18.28 -25.75 -50.45
N PRO A 151 17.23 -25.91 -49.63
CA PRO A 151 15.95 -26.39 -50.12
C PRO A 151 15.41 -25.44 -51.20
N PHE A 152 14.74 -25.99 -52.20
CA PHE A 152 14.03 -25.24 -53.23
C PHE A 152 12.68 -25.89 -53.51
N ILE A 153 11.69 -25.08 -53.85
CA ILE A 153 10.38 -25.53 -54.29
C ILE A 153 10.35 -25.65 -55.81
N SER A 154 9.65 -26.66 -56.30
CA SER A 154 9.38 -26.90 -57.71
C SER A 154 7.87 -26.77 -57.91
N VAL A 155 7.43 -25.79 -58.70
CA VAL A 155 6.01 -25.44 -58.88
C VAL A 155 5.62 -25.74 -60.32
N ASP A 156 4.48 -26.37 -60.57
CA ASP A 156 4.01 -26.54 -61.96
C ASP A 156 3.44 -25.23 -62.52
N GLN A 157 3.33 -25.11 -63.84
CA GLN A 157 2.89 -23.87 -64.48
C GLN A 157 1.48 -23.44 -64.05
N ALA A 158 0.54 -24.37 -63.85
CA ALA A 158 -0.83 -24.04 -63.49
C ALA A 158 -0.92 -23.53 -62.04
N SER A 159 -0.16 -24.13 -61.13
CA SER A 159 -0.04 -23.67 -59.74
C SER A 159 0.70 -22.33 -59.64
N PHE A 160 1.73 -22.11 -60.46
CA PHE A 160 2.47 -20.85 -60.53
C PHE A 160 1.57 -19.67 -60.90
N ASP A 161 0.76 -19.81 -61.95
CA ASP A 161 -0.13 -18.74 -62.40
C ASP A 161 -1.20 -18.37 -61.34
N LYS A 162 -1.60 -19.36 -60.51
CA LYS A 162 -2.57 -19.24 -59.42
C LYS A 162 -2.02 -18.75 -58.09
N ALA A 163 -0.71 -18.82 -57.86
CA ALA A 163 -0.13 -18.62 -56.52
C ALA A 163 0.93 -17.50 -56.42
N PHE A 164 1.46 -17.03 -57.54
CA PHE A 164 2.41 -15.91 -57.57
C PHE A 164 1.70 -14.62 -57.99
N HIS A 165 2.11 -13.48 -57.43
CA HIS A 165 1.64 -12.17 -57.88
C HIS A 165 2.33 -11.73 -59.18
N HIS A 166 1.78 -10.72 -59.85
CA HIS A 166 2.38 -10.18 -61.05
C HIS A 166 3.73 -9.53 -60.73
N GLN A 167 4.75 -9.74 -61.58
CA GLN A 167 6.11 -9.28 -61.30
C GLN A 167 6.20 -7.76 -61.12
N ASP A 168 5.30 -7.02 -61.79
CA ASP A 168 5.23 -5.55 -61.73
C ASP A 168 4.66 -5.01 -60.42
N ASP A 169 4.05 -5.87 -59.59
CA ASP A 169 3.37 -5.47 -58.34
C ASP A 169 4.23 -5.74 -57.09
N THR A 170 5.42 -6.33 -57.26
CA THR A 170 6.29 -6.75 -56.14
C THR A 170 6.69 -5.59 -55.21
N TRP A 171 6.73 -4.36 -55.72
CA TRP A 171 7.02 -3.16 -54.93
C TRP A 171 5.98 -2.88 -53.84
N ALA A 172 4.76 -3.37 -53.99
CA ALA A 172 3.63 -2.99 -53.14
C ALA A 172 3.57 -3.77 -51.82
N PHE A 173 4.13 -4.97 -51.79
CA PHE A 173 3.95 -5.93 -50.70
C PHE A 173 5.10 -5.93 -49.69
N ALA A 174 5.87 -4.85 -49.61
CA ALA A 174 6.86 -4.63 -48.56
C ALA A 174 6.80 -3.18 -48.07
N HIS A 175 6.88 -2.97 -46.76
CA HIS A 175 6.90 -1.64 -46.13
C HIS A 175 7.74 -1.67 -44.84
N VAL A 176 8.14 -0.49 -44.38
CA VAL A 176 8.69 -0.30 -43.03
C VAL A 176 7.54 0.09 -42.13
N HIS A 177 7.41 -0.57 -40.99
CA HIS A 177 6.38 -0.35 -40.00
C HIS A 177 6.99 0.29 -38.76
N PHE A 178 6.46 1.44 -38.36
CA PHE A 178 6.80 2.17 -37.14
C PHE A 178 5.68 2.01 -36.12
N ASN A 179 6.05 1.72 -34.86
CA ASN A 179 5.14 1.59 -33.73
C ASN A 179 4.72 2.94 -33.13
N ASN A 180 5.14 4.05 -33.74
CA ASN A 180 4.76 5.41 -33.40
C ASN A 180 4.21 6.15 -34.63
N LYS A 181 3.51 7.25 -34.38
CA LYS A 181 2.99 8.12 -35.44
C LYS A 181 4.11 8.96 -36.04
N LEU A 182 4.25 8.91 -37.36
CA LEU A 182 5.12 9.81 -38.12
C LEU A 182 4.37 11.12 -38.47
N ALA A 183 5.00 12.26 -38.22
CA ALA A 183 4.46 13.58 -38.52
C ALA A 183 4.66 14.00 -39.98
N ASN A 184 5.78 13.62 -40.59
CA ASN A 184 6.08 13.90 -41.99
C ASN A 184 5.86 12.66 -42.87
N LEU A 185 4.90 12.72 -43.78
CA LEU A 185 4.50 11.59 -44.65
C LEU A 185 5.25 11.54 -45.99
N SER A 186 6.01 12.59 -46.35
CA SER A 186 6.83 12.63 -47.56
C SER A 186 7.91 13.72 -47.50
N GLY A 187 8.90 13.65 -48.39
CA GLY A 187 9.89 14.72 -48.61
C GLY A 187 11.12 14.71 -47.69
N ALA A 188 11.93 15.78 -47.77
CA ALA A 188 13.23 15.87 -47.10
C ALA A 188 13.14 15.97 -45.56
N ALA A 189 11.99 16.38 -45.02
CA ALA A 189 11.77 16.52 -43.57
C ALA A 189 11.53 15.18 -42.85
N MET A 190 11.13 14.13 -43.59
CA MET A 190 10.89 12.79 -43.05
C MET A 190 12.18 12.07 -42.65
N GLN A 191 13.26 12.26 -43.41
CA GLN A 191 14.55 11.60 -43.14
C GLN A 191 15.16 11.95 -41.77
N PRO A 192 15.24 13.23 -41.33
CA PRO A 192 15.74 13.55 -39.99
C PRO A 192 14.82 13.07 -38.87
N GLU A 193 13.50 13.01 -39.08
CA GLU A 193 12.54 12.45 -38.11
C GLU A 193 12.78 10.96 -37.90
N VAL A 194 12.79 10.18 -38.99
CA VAL A 194 13.05 8.73 -38.96
C VAL A 194 14.39 8.43 -38.30
N ASN A 195 15.45 9.17 -38.66
CA ASN A 195 16.76 8.98 -38.06
C ASN A 195 16.77 9.30 -36.56
N ALA A 196 16.01 10.31 -36.12
CA ALA A 196 15.90 10.67 -34.71
C ALA A 196 15.15 9.58 -33.91
N ASP A 197 14.04 9.08 -34.45
CA ASP A 197 13.24 8.01 -33.84
C ASP A 197 14.06 6.73 -33.68
N LEU A 198 14.72 6.26 -34.75
CA LEU A 198 15.58 5.07 -34.71
C LEU A 198 16.79 5.23 -33.78
N SER A 199 17.34 6.45 -33.67
CA SER A 199 18.47 6.72 -32.75
C SER A 199 18.02 6.75 -31.29
N ASN A 200 16.77 7.12 -31.03
CA ASN A 200 16.20 7.18 -29.70
C ASN A 200 15.74 5.78 -29.22
N ASP A 201 15.09 5.03 -30.11
CA ASP A 201 14.62 3.67 -29.85
C ASP A 201 14.78 2.80 -31.11
N PRO A 202 15.82 1.93 -31.18
CA PRO A 202 16.02 1.02 -32.31
C PRO A 202 14.90 -0.02 -32.48
N ASP A 203 14.09 -0.28 -31.45
CA ASP A 203 13.00 -1.28 -31.51
C ASP A 203 11.67 -0.66 -32.00
N VAL A 204 11.67 0.62 -32.36
CA VAL A 204 10.46 1.35 -32.79
C VAL A 204 9.97 0.92 -34.18
N ALA A 205 10.83 0.34 -35.01
CA ALA A 205 10.52 0.01 -36.40
C ALA A 205 10.98 -1.39 -36.82
N VAL A 206 10.30 -1.94 -37.82
CA VAL A 206 10.62 -3.22 -38.46
C VAL A 206 10.33 -3.16 -39.95
N SER A 207 10.96 -4.02 -40.76
CA SER A 207 10.54 -4.21 -42.17
C SER A 207 9.60 -5.41 -42.30
N ARG A 208 8.49 -5.24 -43.03
CA ARG A 208 7.45 -6.26 -43.17
C ARG A 208 7.25 -6.62 -44.64
N LEU A 209 7.17 -7.91 -44.92
CA LEU A 209 6.92 -8.50 -46.24
C LEU A 209 5.59 -9.26 -46.21
N LEU A 210 4.64 -8.86 -47.06
CA LEU A 210 3.29 -9.40 -47.17
C LEU A 210 3.19 -10.38 -48.35
N CYS A 211 2.30 -11.37 -48.24
CA CYS A 211 1.85 -12.21 -49.34
C CYS A 211 0.49 -11.69 -49.81
N PRO A 212 0.33 -11.32 -51.10
CA PRO A 212 -0.89 -10.69 -51.59
C PRO A 212 -2.03 -11.66 -51.93
N ARG A 213 -1.87 -12.95 -51.60
CA ARG A 213 -2.80 -14.02 -51.97
C ARG A 213 -3.96 -14.11 -50.97
N LYS A 214 -5.21 -14.14 -51.46
CA LYS A 214 -6.37 -14.50 -50.64
C LYS A 214 -6.29 -15.99 -50.31
N LEU A 215 -6.51 -16.34 -49.04
CA LEU A 215 -6.43 -17.71 -48.59
C LEU A 215 -7.79 -18.42 -48.79
N ALA A 216 -7.76 -19.68 -49.17
CA ALA A 216 -8.96 -20.51 -49.24
C ALA A 216 -9.33 -21.04 -47.85
N LYS A 217 -10.62 -21.17 -47.55
CA LYS A 217 -11.13 -21.71 -46.27
C LYS A 217 -10.78 -23.20 -46.10
N ASN A 218 -10.48 -23.61 -44.86
CA ASN A 218 -10.16 -25.00 -44.47
C ASN A 218 -8.93 -25.64 -45.16
N THR A 219 -8.02 -24.83 -45.70
CA THR A 219 -6.91 -25.26 -46.56
C THR A 219 -5.57 -25.12 -45.85
N ALA A 220 -4.67 -26.09 -46.05
CA ALA A 220 -3.31 -26.06 -45.54
C ALA A 220 -2.40 -25.29 -46.50
N PHE A 221 -1.61 -24.37 -45.97
CA PHE A 221 -0.69 -23.53 -46.71
C PHE A 221 0.71 -23.61 -46.12
N THR A 222 1.71 -23.49 -46.99
CA THR A 222 3.10 -23.24 -46.61
C THR A 222 3.56 -21.93 -47.26
N ALA A 223 4.03 -21.01 -46.44
CA ALA A 223 4.60 -19.75 -46.87
C ALA A 223 6.11 -19.89 -47.09
N PHE A 224 6.61 -19.35 -48.19
CA PHE A 224 7.99 -19.41 -48.63
C PHE A 224 8.55 -18.01 -48.88
N VAL A 225 9.68 -17.70 -48.25
CA VAL A 225 10.49 -16.52 -48.54
C VAL A 225 11.48 -16.87 -49.64
N ILE A 226 11.34 -16.22 -50.80
CA ILE A 226 12.12 -16.47 -52.01
C ILE A 226 12.79 -15.19 -52.53
N PRO A 227 13.89 -15.27 -53.28
CA PRO A 227 14.47 -14.11 -53.96
C PRO A 227 13.52 -13.54 -55.01
N ALA A 228 13.35 -12.21 -55.03
CA ALA A 228 12.53 -11.52 -56.03
C ALA A 228 13.26 -11.28 -57.37
N PHE A 229 14.59 -11.29 -57.38
CA PHE A 229 15.45 -11.04 -58.56
C PHE A 229 16.09 -12.34 -59.08
N GLU A 230 16.25 -12.46 -60.39
CA GLU A 230 16.77 -13.66 -61.06
C GLU A 230 18.21 -13.99 -60.65
N THR A 231 19.04 -12.98 -60.46
CA THR A 231 20.42 -13.14 -59.97
C THR A 231 20.45 -13.88 -58.62
N GLY A 232 19.50 -13.58 -57.72
CA GLY A 232 19.34 -14.25 -56.44
C GLY A 232 18.73 -15.66 -56.57
N ARG A 233 17.74 -15.85 -57.44
CA ARG A 233 17.15 -17.17 -57.71
C ARG A 233 18.22 -18.16 -58.19
N LEU A 234 19.02 -17.78 -59.19
CA LEU A 234 20.09 -18.60 -59.73
C LEU A 234 21.18 -18.88 -58.68
N ALA A 235 21.60 -17.86 -57.91
CA ALA A 235 22.59 -18.01 -56.85
C ALA A 235 22.15 -19.01 -55.77
N GLY A 236 20.90 -18.93 -55.31
CA GLY A 236 20.33 -19.85 -54.31
C GLY A 236 20.17 -21.29 -54.83
N LEU A 237 19.98 -21.46 -56.15
CA LEU A 237 19.96 -22.77 -56.81
C LEU A 237 21.36 -23.34 -57.09
N GLY A 238 22.43 -22.57 -56.86
CA GLY A 238 23.80 -22.94 -57.20
C GLY A 238 24.12 -22.89 -58.70
N ILE A 239 23.37 -22.10 -59.46
CA ILE A 239 23.55 -21.88 -60.90
C ILE A 239 24.31 -20.57 -61.10
N ASP A 240 25.24 -20.54 -62.06
CA ASP A 240 26.00 -19.33 -62.39
C ASP A 240 25.07 -18.20 -62.89
N ASN A 241 25.28 -17.00 -62.35
CA ASN A 241 24.50 -15.80 -62.68
C ASN A 241 25.36 -14.75 -63.40
N SER A 242 26.59 -15.11 -63.82
CA SER A 242 27.44 -14.23 -64.61
C SER A 242 26.75 -13.87 -65.94
N GLY A 243 26.65 -12.57 -66.25
CA GLY A 243 25.98 -12.08 -67.47
C GLY A 243 24.47 -11.85 -67.36
N ILE A 244 23.85 -12.10 -66.19
CA ILE A 244 22.43 -11.80 -65.98
C ILE A 244 22.26 -10.33 -65.54
N PRO A 245 21.36 -9.55 -66.16
CA PRO A 245 21.04 -8.19 -65.71
C PRO A 245 20.57 -8.18 -64.25
N ALA A 246 21.08 -7.24 -63.46
CA ALA A 246 20.87 -7.20 -62.02
C ALA A 246 19.39 -7.00 -61.64
N GLN A 247 18.63 -6.22 -62.42
CA GLN A 247 17.22 -5.91 -62.15
C GLN A 247 16.21 -6.94 -62.71
N ARG A 248 16.68 -7.97 -63.42
CA ARG A 248 15.81 -9.02 -63.99
C ARG A 248 15.01 -9.70 -62.88
N THR A 249 13.69 -9.81 -63.08
CA THR A 249 12.78 -10.44 -62.12
C THR A 249 13.03 -11.95 -62.06
N SER A 250 12.82 -12.56 -60.89
CA SER A 250 12.94 -14.03 -60.72
C SER A 250 11.80 -14.82 -61.35
N TRP A 251 10.65 -14.18 -61.57
CA TRP A 251 9.54 -14.74 -62.33
C TRP A 251 8.89 -13.66 -63.20
N LYS A 252 8.17 -14.09 -64.24
CA LYS A 252 7.37 -13.23 -65.11
C LYS A 252 6.19 -14.05 -65.65
N LYS A 253 4.96 -13.60 -65.36
CA LYS A 253 3.76 -14.32 -65.80
C LYS A 253 3.71 -14.38 -67.33
N GLY A 254 3.38 -15.56 -67.86
CA GLY A 254 3.32 -15.83 -69.30
C GLY A 254 4.66 -16.08 -70.01
N ALA A 255 5.81 -15.65 -69.48
CA ALA A 255 7.12 -15.85 -70.10
C ALA A 255 8.25 -15.86 -69.06
N MET A 256 8.54 -17.03 -68.48
CA MET A 256 9.55 -17.17 -67.42
C MET A 256 10.96 -16.71 -67.86
N PRO A 257 11.68 -15.98 -66.99
CA PRO A 257 13.06 -15.59 -67.24
C PRO A 257 13.96 -16.83 -67.23
N GLY A 258 14.66 -17.11 -68.34
CA GLY A 258 15.59 -18.26 -68.44
C GLY A 258 14.96 -19.57 -68.93
N THR A 259 14.46 -19.58 -70.17
CA THR A 259 13.75 -20.70 -70.83
C THR A 259 14.53 -22.03 -70.95
N GLY A 260 15.75 -22.15 -70.42
CA GLY A 260 16.57 -23.37 -70.43
C GLY A 260 17.03 -23.90 -69.07
N THR A 261 16.80 -23.17 -67.96
CA THR A 261 17.43 -23.48 -66.66
C THR A 261 16.41 -23.48 -65.53
N ARG A 262 15.73 -24.62 -65.34
CA ARG A 262 14.84 -24.90 -64.20
C ARG A 262 13.91 -23.72 -63.86
N PRO A 263 13.03 -23.30 -64.79
CA PRO A 263 12.31 -22.03 -64.70
C PRO A 263 11.38 -21.92 -63.50
N TYR A 264 10.78 -23.02 -63.05
CA TYR A 264 9.84 -23.03 -61.93
C TYR A 264 10.42 -23.55 -60.61
N ASP A 265 11.76 -23.57 -60.51
CA ASP A 265 12.43 -23.90 -59.26
C ASP A 265 12.84 -22.60 -58.55
N PHE A 266 12.48 -22.48 -57.27
CA PHE A 266 12.79 -21.30 -56.45
C PHE A 266 13.47 -21.71 -55.14
N PRO A 267 14.64 -21.13 -54.79
CA PRO A 267 15.31 -21.43 -53.54
C PRO A 267 14.51 -20.86 -52.36
N VAL A 268 14.47 -21.62 -51.27
CA VAL A 268 13.74 -21.26 -50.06
C VAL A 268 14.72 -20.73 -49.02
N TYR A 269 14.60 -19.45 -48.67
CA TYR A 269 15.39 -18.84 -47.60
C TYR A 269 14.78 -19.06 -46.23
N TYR A 270 13.45 -19.12 -46.16
CA TYR A 270 12.70 -19.44 -44.97
C TYR A 270 11.31 -19.96 -45.33
N GLN A 271 10.76 -20.85 -44.50
CA GLN A 271 9.42 -21.40 -44.70
C GLN A 271 8.70 -21.68 -43.38
N TRP A 272 7.38 -21.58 -43.38
CA TRP A 272 6.52 -22.02 -42.29
C TRP A 272 5.15 -22.46 -42.81
N ASN A 273 4.50 -23.37 -42.09
CA ASN A 273 3.19 -23.92 -42.44
C ASN A 273 2.09 -23.38 -41.51
N PHE A 274 0.87 -23.29 -42.03
CA PHE A 274 -0.34 -22.93 -41.31
C PHE A 274 -1.57 -23.49 -42.03
N ARG A 275 -2.73 -23.44 -41.38
CA ARG A 275 -4.01 -23.85 -41.97
C ARG A 275 -5.09 -22.84 -41.63
N THR A 276 -5.94 -22.55 -42.60
CA THR A 276 -7.15 -21.72 -42.41
C THR A 276 -8.29 -22.56 -41.84
N ALA A 277 -9.20 -21.95 -41.08
CA ALA A 277 -10.40 -22.61 -40.58
C ALA A 277 -11.68 -22.12 -41.28
N ASN A 278 -12.80 -22.77 -40.98
CA ASN A 278 -14.13 -22.35 -41.40
C ASN A 278 -14.69 -21.19 -40.58
N TYR A 279 -14.13 -20.95 -39.38
CA TYR A 279 -14.58 -19.92 -38.46
C TYR A 279 -14.02 -18.58 -38.88
N GLY A 280 -14.91 -17.64 -39.21
CA GLY A 280 -14.57 -16.29 -39.64
C GLY A 280 -13.75 -15.51 -38.62
N ASP A 281 -13.33 -14.31 -39.00
CA ASP A 281 -12.66 -13.34 -38.16
C ASP A 281 -13.50 -12.93 -36.92
N PHE A 282 -12.93 -12.05 -36.10
CA PHE A 282 -13.58 -11.59 -34.88
C PHE A 282 -14.95 -10.96 -35.18
N GLU A 283 -15.02 -10.11 -36.20
CA GLU A 283 -16.26 -9.45 -36.65
C GLU A 283 -17.34 -10.44 -37.06
N SER A 284 -16.99 -11.46 -37.85
CA SER A 284 -17.90 -12.53 -38.24
C SER A 284 -18.44 -13.29 -37.03
N LEU A 285 -17.61 -13.56 -36.00
CA LEU A 285 -18.07 -14.29 -34.83
C LEU A 285 -18.97 -13.45 -33.91
N VAL A 286 -18.66 -12.16 -33.71
CA VAL A 286 -19.48 -11.29 -32.87
C VAL A 286 -20.79 -10.88 -33.56
N SER A 287 -20.79 -10.71 -34.89
CA SER A 287 -22.01 -10.42 -35.66
C SER A 287 -23.01 -11.57 -35.67
N MET A 288 -22.54 -12.83 -35.49
CA MET A 288 -23.42 -13.99 -35.31
C MET A 288 -24.17 -13.98 -33.97
N LEU A 289 -23.72 -13.23 -32.97
CA LEU A 289 -24.35 -13.19 -31.64
C LEU A 289 -25.71 -12.47 -31.71
N LYS A 290 -26.77 -13.20 -31.39
CA LYS A 290 -28.14 -12.67 -31.33
C LYS A 290 -28.56 -12.35 -29.90
N PRO A 291 -29.09 -11.14 -29.63
CA PRO A 291 -29.65 -10.82 -28.32
C PRO A 291 -30.89 -11.68 -28.07
N ILE A 292 -30.99 -12.24 -26.87
CA ILE A 292 -32.16 -12.98 -26.42
C ILE A 292 -32.63 -12.47 -25.05
N ILE A 293 -33.93 -12.54 -24.82
CA ILE A 293 -34.54 -12.30 -23.50
C ILE A 293 -34.94 -13.67 -22.94
N MET A 294 -34.43 -14.01 -21.76
CA MET A 294 -34.69 -15.31 -21.14
C MET A 294 -36.07 -15.32 -20.48
N ASP A 295 -36.83 -16.41 -20.65
CA ASP A 295 -38.12 -16.61 -20.00
C ASP A 295 -37.95 -16.63 -18.46
N PRO A 296 -38.75 -15.87 -17.68
CA PRO A 296 -38.72 -15.88 -16.22
C PRO A 296 -38.76 -17.28 -15.60
N GLU A 297 -39.53 -18.21 -16.17
CA GLU A 297 -39.67 -19.58 -15.67
C GLU A 297 -38.44 -20.44 -15.97
N SER A 298 -37.57 -20.01 -16.90
CA SER A 298 -36.33 -20.72 -17.19
C SER A 298 -35.32 -20.66 -16.05
N GLY A 299 -35.48 -19.75 -15.08
CA GLY A 299 -34.66 -19.66 -13.86
C GLY A 299 -35.01 -20.66 -12.76
N LYS A 300 -36.01 -21.52 -12.94
CA LYS A 300 -36.47 -22.49 -11.94
C LYS A 300 -36.15 -23.93 -12.34
N MET A 301 -35.79 -24.75 -11.37
CA MET A 301 -35.71 -26.21 -11.49
C MET A 301 -36.77 -26.87 -10.62
N PRO A 302 -37.59 -27.81 -11.14
CA PRO A 302 -38.61 -28.46 -10.33
C PRO A 302 -37.98 -29.30 -9.23
N MET A 303 -38.30 -29.01 -7.96
CA MET A 303 -37.93 -29.77 -6.78
C MET A 303 -39.17 -30.38 -6.14
N ASP A 304 -39.22 -31.72 -6.09
CA ASP A 304 -40.30 -32.45 -5.45
C ASP A 304 -40.15 -32.42 -3.92
N ILE A 305 -41.19 -31.97 -3.22
CA ILE A 305 -41.25 -31.85 -1.75
C ILE A 305 -42.39 -32.68 -1.15
N GLN A 306 -43.00 -33.59 -1.91
CA GLN A 306 -44.13 -34.40 -1.44
C GLN A 306 -43.75 -35.34 -0.29
N ASP A 307 -42.56 -35.96 -0.37
CA ASP A 307 -42.01 -36.82 0.66
C ASP A 307 -40.52 -36.51 0.90
N PRO A 308 -40.20 -35.47 1.71
CA PRO A 308 -38.83 -35.14 2.05
C PRO A 308 -38.23 -36.10 3.09
N GLY A 309 -38.94 -37.19 3.46
CA GLY A 309 -38.53 -38.14 4.50
C GLY A 309 -38.88 -37.68 5.92
N PHE A 310 -38.37 -38.41 6.93
CA PHE A 310 -38.62 -38.14 8.37
C PHE A 310 -40.12 -38.00 8.75
N ASN A 311 -41.01 -38.72 8.07
CA ASN A 311 -42.46 -38.65 8.27
C ASN A 311 -43.03 -37.23 8.07
N MET A 312 -42.38 -36.42 7.23
CA MET A 312 -42.79 -35.06 6.85
C MET A 312 -43.63 -35.00 5.57
N ALA A 313 -44.22 -36.12 5.14
CA ALA A 313 -45.06 -36.17 3.94
C ALA A 313 -46.11 -35.05 3.95
N ALA A 314 -46.13 -34.26 2.88
CA ALA A 314 -47.05 -33.14 2.72
C ALA A 314 -48.50 -33.67 2.68
N GLN A 315 -49.43 -32.96 3.33
CA GLN A 315 -50.85 -33.31 3.18
C GLN A 315 -51.34 -32.97 1.76
N ASN A 316 -52.39 -33.65 1.30
CA ASN A 316 -52.80 -33.69 -0.11
C ASN A 316 -53.07 -32.32 -0.79
N ASP A 317 -53.19 -31.23 -0.01
CA ASP A 317 -53.60 -29.89 -0.45
C ASP A 317 -52.45 -28.85 -0.45
N GLY A 318 -51.19 -29.23 -0.14
CA GLY A 318 -50.00 -28.35 -0.15
C GLY A 318 -49.22 -28.31 -1.47
N THR A 319 -48.21 -27.44 -1.57
CA THR A 319 -47.31 -27.38 -2.75
C THR A 319 -46.55 -28.71 -2.92
N LYS A 320 -46.72 -29.36 -4.07
CA LYS A 320 -46.10 -30.67 -4.37
C LYS A 320 -44.70 -30.54 -4.96
N VAL A 321 -44.51 -29.52 -5.79
CA VAL A 321 -43.25 -29.22 -6.48
C VAL A 321 -43.02 -27.72 -6.32
N ILE A 322 -41.78 -27.34 -5.99
CA ILE A 322 -41.36 -25.95 -5.88
C ILE A 322 -40.15 -25.71 -6.79
N GLY A 323 -40.05 -24.53 -7.39
CA GLY A 323 -38.90 -24.11 -8.18
C GLY A 323 -37.67 -23.88 -7.29
N MET A 324 -36.70 -24.78 -7.37
CA MET A 324 -35.35 -24.56 -6.85
C MET A 324 -34.62 -23.55 -7.73
N GLU A 325 -34.04 -22.55 -7.07
CA GLU A 325 -33.28 -21.48 -7.71
C GLU A 325 -31.81 -21.89 -7.92
N ALA A 326 -31.08 -21.11 -8.69
CA ALA A 326 -29.65 -21.30 -8.98
C ALA A 326 -28.88 -20.00 -8.75
N ALA A 327 -27.57 -20.01 -9.05
CA ALA A 327 -26.70 -18.85 -8.85
C ALA A 327 -27.06 -17.65 -9.75
N LEU A 328 -27.63 -17.88 -10.93
CA LEU A 328 -28.15 -16.85 -11.82
C LEU A 328 -29.68 -16.95 -11.97
N LYS A 329 -30.35 -15.81 -12.09
CA LYS A 329 -31.79 -15.70 -12.34
C LYS A 329 -32.08 -14.69 -13.46
N PRO A 330 -33.17 -14.85 -14.24
CA PRO A 330 -33.67 -13.79 -15.11
C PRO A 330 -34.02 -12.50 -14.34
N PRO A 331 -34.01 -11.31 -14.97
CA PRO A 331 -34.38 -10.05 -14.31
C PRO A 331 -35.82 -10.01 -13.77
N ASN A 332 -36.81 -10.46 -14.56
CA ASN A 332 -38.22 -10.55 -14.15
C ASN A 332 -38.54 -11.85 -13.37
N PHE A 333 -37.56 -12.39 -12.63
CA PHE A 333 -37.73 -13.65 -11.90
C PHE A 333 -38.51 -13.45 -10.59
N GLU A 334 -39.62 -14.17 -10.46
CA GLU A 334 -40.41 -14.23 -9.23
C GLU A 334 -40.25 -15.61 -8.55
N PRO A 335 -39.73 -15.67 -7.32
CA PRO A 335 -39.67 -16.90 -6.53
C PRO A 335 -41.07 -17.50 -6.32
N ASP A 336 -41.16 -18.82 -6.33
CA ASP A 336 -42.41 -19.49 -5.95
C ASP A 336 -42.80 -19.13 -4.51
N PRO A 337 -44.09 -18.91 -4.21
CA PRO A 337 -44.54 -18.56 -2.87
C PRO A 337 -44.15 -19.62 -1.84
N TRP A 338 -43.51 -19.21 -0.74
CA TRP A 338 -43.18 -20.06 0.40
C TRP A 338 -43.60 -19.36 1.71
N PRO A 339 -44.23 -20.05 2.67
CA PRO A 339 -44.61 -19.46 3.95
C PRO A 339 -43.37 -19.03 4.74
N THR A 340 -43.12 -17.72 4.77
CA THR A 340 -42.21 -17.10 5.72
C THR A 340 -42.94 -16.83 7.05
N ASN A 341 -42.23 -16.49 8.12
CA ASN A 341 -42.85 -16.13 9.42
C ASN A 341 -43.88 -14.98 9.22
N GLY A 342 -45.17 -15.35 9.08
CA GLY A 342 -46.28 -14.43 8.81
C GLY A 342 -47.11 -14.69 7.53
N GLY A 343 -46.78 -15.70 6.72
CA GLY A 343 -47.48 -16.02 5.45
C GLY A 343 -48.84 -16.72 5.60
N THR A 344 -49.69 -16.55 4.58
CA THR A 344 -51.14 -16.87 4.54
C THR A 344 -51.52 -18.33 4.22
N ASN A 345 -50.57 -19.21 3.87
CA ASN A 345 -50.84 -20.63 3.58
C ASN A 345 -50.71 -21.52 4.84
N ALA A 346 -51.85 -21.99 5.36
CA ALA A 346 -51.89 -22.77 6.61
C ALA A 346 -51.19 -24.13 6.53
N ASP A 347 -51.26 -24.83 5.39
CA ASP A 347 -50.67 -26.17 5.23
C ASP A 347 -49.17 -26.14 5.04
N ASP A 348 -48.65 -25.23 4.21
CA ASP A 348 -47.20 -25.04 4.05
C ASP A 348 -46.58 -24.53 5.36
N LYS A 349 -47.31 -23.71 6.14
CA LYS A 349 -46.88 -23.28 7.48
C LYS A 349 -46.73 -24.46 8.45
N ASN A 350 -47.62 -25.44 8.40
CA ASN A 350 -47.51 -26.66 9.19
C ASN A 350 -46.25 -27.47 8.79
N THR A 351 -45.93 -27.53 7.50
CA THR A 351 -44.68 -28.14 7.01
C THR A 351 -43.45 -27.42 7.55
N VAL A 352 -43.43 -26.08 7.54
CA VAL A 352 -42.34 -25.28 8.13
C VAL A 352 -42.24 -25.49 9.65
N ASP A 353 -43.36 -25.52 10.36
CA ASP A 353 -43.38 -25.73 11.82
C ASP A 353 -42.88 -27.15 12.19
N LYS A 354 -43.22 -28.18 11.38
CA LYS A 354 -42.68 -29.55 11.50
C LYS A 354 -41.19 -29.61 11.20
N LEU A 355 -40.74 -28.95 10.14
CA LEU A 355 -39.31 -28.87 9.79
C LEU A 355 -38.51 -28.21 10.92
N ARG A 356 -39.01 -27.09 11.47
CA ARG A 356 -38.41 -26.44 12.63
C ARG A 356 -38.30 -27.38 13.83
N ALA A 357 -39.38 -28.12 14.13
CA ALA A 357 -39.39 -29.10 15.23
C ALA A 357 -38.38 -30.23 15.00
N LEU A 358 -38.23 -30.72 13.76
CA LEU A 358 -37.25 -31.73 13.39
C LEU A 358 -35.81 -31.23 13.61
N LEU A 359 -35.50 -30.02 13.14
CA LEU A 359 -34.16 -29.45 13.24
C LEU A 359 -33.76 -29.14 14.69
N ASN A 360 -34.70 -28.66 15.51
CA ASN A 360 -34.47 -28.37 16.92
C ASN A 360 -34.40 -29.62 17.81
N LEU A 361 -34.81 -30.79 17.31
CA LEU A 361 -34.89 -32.01 18.12
C LEU A 361 -33.54 -32.39 18.75
N SER A 362 -32.43 -32.19 18.03
CA SER A 362 -31.09 -32.45 18.59
C SER A 362 -30.79 -31.62 19.83
N ALA A 363 -31.04 -30.31 19.77
CA ALA A 363 -30.81 -29.40 20.89
C ALA A 363 -31.82 -29.64 22.03
N ASP A 364 -33.07 -29.94 21.72
CA ASP A 364 -34.11 -30.26 22.71
C ASP A 364 -33.80 -31.53 23.51
N LEU A 365 -33.16 -32.52 22.89
CA LEU A 365 -32.71 -33.76 23.53
C LEU A 365 -31.47 -33.58 24.41
N VAL A 366 -30.64 -32.56 24.15
CA VAL A 366 -29.45 -32.24 24.98
C VAL A 366 -29.83 -31.40 26.21
N ASP A 367 -30.71 -30.40 26.05
CA ASP A 367 -31.11 -29.49 27.14
C ASP A 367 -31.97 -30.18 28.20
N LYS A 368 -32.87 -31.07 27.77
CA LYS A 368 -33.61 -31.93 28.67
C LYS A 368 -32.72 -33.16 28.88
N ASN A 369 -32.15 -33.36 30.06
CA ASN A 369 -31.60 -34.65 30.50
C ASN A 369 -32.70 -35.74 30.42
N ALA A 370 -33.04 -36.18 29.21
CA ALA A 370 -34.34 -36.76 28.93
C ALA A 370 -34.35 -38.26 29.20
N VAL A 371 -35.11 -38.60 30.23
CA VAL A 371 -35.62 -39.92 30.57
C VAL A 371 -36.36 -40.53 29.35
N ILE A 372 -36.15 -41.84 29.17
CA ILE A 372 -36.53 -42.77 28.09
C ILE A 372 -38.07 -42.90 27.83
N ALA A 373 -38.90 -41.94 28.26
CA ALA A 373 -40.36 -42.12 28.39
C ALA A 373 -41.24 -41.34 27.39
N SER A 374 -40.69 -40.52 26.49
CA SER A 374 -41.48 -39.81 25.46
C SER A 374 -41.52 -40.58 24.13
N LYS A 375 -42.71 -40.71 23.53
CA LYS A 375 -42.93 -41.28 22.19
C LYS A 375 -42.17 -40.43 21.16
N ASN A 376 -41.43 -41.07 20.27
CA ASN A 376 -40.71 -40.37 19.20
C ASN A 376 -41.71 -39.65 18.27
N PRO A 377 -41.52 -38.35 17.98
CA PRO A 377 -42.44 -37.58 17.13
C PRO A 377 -42.42 -38.02 15.65
N PHE A 378 -41.38 -38.71 15.19
CA PHE A 378 -41.17 -39.09 13.80
C PHE A 378 -41.27 -40.60 13.55
N PHE A 379 -40.96 -41.43 14.56
CA PHE A 379 -40.95 -42.89 14.46
C PHE A 379 -41.84 -43.54 15.53
N ASN A 380 -42.23 -44.80 15.32
CA ASN A 380 -43.15 -45.50 16.24
C ASN A 380 -42.44 -46.10 17.47
N THR A 381 -41.13 -45.86 17.64
CA THR A 381 -40.29 -46.35 18.75
C THR A 381 -40.17 -45.31 19.87
N ASN A 382 -39.77 -45.72 21.08
CA ASN A 382 -39.52 -44.81 22.19
C ASN A 382 -38.13 -44.16 22.06
N ILE A 383 -37.98 -42.94 22.58
CA ILE A 383 -36.69 -42.24 22.60
C ILE A 383 -35.74 -42.94 23.59
N GLY A 384 -34.59 -43.43 23.12
CA GLY A 384 -33.53 -43.99 23.97
C GLY A 384 -33.04 -45.41 23.63
N GLU A 385 -33.69 -46.13 22.71
CA GLU A 385 -33.20 -47.46 22.25
C GLU A 385 -32.15 -47.37 21.14
N ASP A 386 -32.18 -46.30 20.34
CA ASP A 386 -31.27 -46.06 19.19
C ASP A 386 -30.93 -44.56 19.12
N PRO A 387 -29.66 -44.14 18.92
CA PRO A 387 -29.31 -42.74 18.68
C PRO A 387 -30.07 -42.16 17.48
N LEU A 388 -30.80 -41.08 17.74
CA LEU A 388 -31.60 -40.42 16.71
C LEU A 388 -30.74 -39.43 15.91
N LEU A 389 -30.57 -39.70 14.61
CA LEU A 389 -29.88 -38.81 13.68
C LEU A 389 -30.89 -37.84 13.05
N VAL A 390 -30.76 -36.55 13.33
CA VAL A 390 -31.52 -35.48 12.66
C VAL A 390 -30.64 -34.70 11.68
N PRO A 391 -31.23 -34.08 10.65
CA PRO A 391 -30.52 -33.13 9.80
C PRO A 391 -29.94 -31.96 10.61
N PRO A 392 -28.74 -31.45 10.27
CA PRO A 392 -28.11 -30.35 11.01
C PRO A 392 -28.76 -29.00 10.71
N VAL A 393 -28.63 -28.04 11.63
CA VAL A 393 -28.92 -26.62 11.35
C VAL A 393 -27.67 -26.00 10.71
N TYR A 394 -27.76 -25.63 9.44
CA TYR A 394 -26.64 -24.99 8.74
C TYR A 394 -26.40 -23.59 9.31
N GLY A 395 -25.13 -23.23 9.54
CA GLY A 395 -24.73 -21.92 10.08
C GLY A 395 -24.81 -21.75 11.60
N VAL A 396 -25.15 -22.82 12.35
CA VAL A 396 -25.35 -22.81 13.82
C VAL A 396 -24.21 -22.17 14.62
N TRP A 397 -22.95 -22.51 14.32
CA TRP A 397 -21.77 -21.97 15.02
C TRP A 397 -21.44 -20.53 14.61
N HIS A 398 -21.65 -20.20 13.33
CA HIS A 398 -21.43 -18.85 12.82
C HIS A 398 -22.38 -17.85 13.48
N ALA A 399 -23.66 -18.20 13.58
CA ALA A 399 -24.70 -17.39 14.21
C ALA A 399 -24.70 -17.45 15.75
N LEU A 400 -24.02 -18.43 16.36
CA LEU A 400 -24.11 -18.75 17.79
C LEU A 400 -25.54 -19.02 18.28
N VAL A 401 -26.34 -19.67 17.43
CA VAL A 401 -27.72 -20.02 17.73
C VAL A 401 -27.77 -21.50 18.09
N SER A 402 -28.53 -21.89 19.11
CA SER A 402 -28.72 -23.30 19.47
C SER A 402 -30.03 -23.89 18.95
N LYS A 403 -31.05 -23.05 18.72
CA LYS A 403 -32.40 -23.44 18.26
C LYS A 403 -33.01 -22.40 17.33
N LEU A 404 -33.78 -22.87 16.36
CA LEU A 404 -34.59 -22.06 15.44
C LEU A 404 -35.92 -21.65 16.09
N GLY A 405 -36.48 -20.51 15.70
CA GLY A 405 -37.75 -19.96 16.17
C GLY A 405 -37.67 -18.99 17.35
N ASP A 406 -36.48 -18.56 17.77
CA ASP A 406 -36.30 -17.47 18.73
C ASP A 406 -36.35 -16.12 17.99
N GLY A 407 -37.17 -15.17 18.48
CA GLY A 407 -37.28 -13.83 17.87
C GLY A 407 -35.99 -13.00 17.97
N THR A 408 -34.99 -13.45 18.72
CA THR A 408 -33.65 -12.85 18.79
C THR A 408 -32.68 -13.43 17.76
N ASN A 409 -33.05 -14.49 17.03
CA ASN A 409 -32.21 -15.08 15.99
C ASN A 409 -32.05 -14.13 14.79
N PRO A 410 -30.86 -14.08 14.16
CA PRO A 410 -30.68 -13.38 12.90
C PRO A 410 -31.63 -13.91 11.80
N PRO A 411 -32.33 -13.08 11.02
CA PRO A 411 -33.33 -13.53 10.05
C PRO A 411 -32.81 -14.57 9.02
N TRP A 412 -31.57 -14.43 8.55
CA TRP A 412 -30.99 -15.33 7.56
C TRP A 412 -30.91 -16.80 8.03
N ILE A 413 -30.75 -17.07 9.33
CA ILE A 413 -30.61 -18.47 9.82
C ILE A 413 -31.92 -19.22 9.68
N GLU A 414 -33.04 -18.51 9.88
CA GLU A 414 -34.39 -19.04 9.74
C GLU A 414 -34.71 -19.23 8.24
N GLU A 415 -34.46 -18.21 7.41
CA GLU A 415 -34.68 -18.27 5.95
C GLU A 415 -33.84 -19.37 5.27
N LEU A 416 -32.61 -19.59 5.74
CA LEU A 416 -31.72 -20.63 5.23
C LEU A 416 -32.24 -22.04 5.52
N ASN A 417 -32.72 -22.28 6.74
CA ASN A 417 -33.01 -23.62 7.22
C ASN A 417 -34.49 -24.01 7.08
N LEU A 418 -35.42 -23.06 7.10
CA LEU A 418 -36.87 -23.29 7.03
C LEU A 418 -37.43 -23.26 5.60
N ASP A 419 -36.64 -22.84 4.62
CA ASP A 419 -36.95 -22.95 3.19
C ASP A 419 -36.17 -24.12 2.56
N PHE A 420 -36.88 -25.07 1.95
CA PHE A 420 -36.24 -26.23 1.31
C PHE A 420 -35.30 -25.82 0.16
N ARG A 421 -35.56 -24.71 -0.55
CA ARG A 421 -34.73 -24.24 -1.67
C ARG A 421 -33.36 -23.79 -1.16
N ASN A 422 -33.36 -22.92 -0.15
CA ASN A 422 -32.15 -22.40 0.48
C ASN A 422 -31.38 -23.52 1.20
N ARG A 423 -32.10 -24.42 1.87
CA ARG A 423 -31.50 -25.59 2.52
C ARG A 423 -30.89 -26.56 1.50
N GLY A 424 -31.53 -26.72 0.35
CA GLY A 424 -31.03 -27.48 -0.79
C GLY A 424 -29.71 -26.88 -1.32
N ALA A 425 -29.66 -25.57 -1.52
CA ALA A 425 -28.45 -24.84 -1.91
C ALA A 425 -27.31 -25.04 -0.89
N ALA A 426 -27.59 -24.92 0.41
CA ALA A 426 -26.62 -25.23 1.46
C ALA A 426 -26.15 -26.69 1.43
N GLY A 427 -27.06 -27.64 1.17
CA GLY A 427 -26.73 -29.05 0.98
C GLY A 427 -25.80 -29.32 -0.20
N LEU A 428 -25.91 -28.57 -1.30
CA LEU A 428 -24.95 -28.63 -2.41
C LEU A 428 -23.56 -28.21 -1.95
N GLY A 429 -23.46 -27.15 -1.14
CA GLY A 429 -22.20 -26.70 -0.56
C GLY A 429 -21.55 -27.76 0.34
N VAL A 430 -22.35 -28.41 1.19
CA VAL A 430 -21.91 -29.55 2.00
C VAL A 430 -21.34 -30.67 1.13
N LYS A 431 -22.05 -31.03 0.05
CA LYS A 431 -21.63 -32.10 -0.87
C LYS A 431 -20.30 -31.78 -1.57
N VAL A 432 -20.04 -30.51 -1.90
CA VAL A 432 -18.75 -30.07 -2.45
C VAL A 432 -17.62 -30.35 -1.46
N ILE A 433 -17.78 -29.96 -0.20
CA ILE A 433 -16.76 -30.19 0.82
C ILE A 433 -16.53 -31.69 1.03
N GLN A 434 -17.58 -32.50 1.14
CA GLN A 434 -17.46 -33.95 1.29
C GLN A 434 -16.70 -34.60 0.12
N LYS A 435 -16.92 -34.14 -1.11
CA LYS A 435 -16.23 -34.65 -2.30
C LYS A 435 -14.73 -34.35 -2.29
N HIS A 436 -14.33 -33.19 -1.76
CA HIS A 436 -12.96 -32.66 -1.82
C HIS A 436 -12.30 -32.53 -0.43
N GLN A 437 -12.83 -33.24 0.57
CA GLN A 437 -12.46 -33.09 1.98
C GLN A 437 -10.94 -33.25 2.22
N ASP A 438 -10.32 -34.23 1.57
CA ASP A 438 -8.90 -34.56 1.78
C ASP A 438 -7.99 -33.44 1.29
N ASP A 439 -8.32 -32.82 0.15
CA ASP A 439 -7.57 -31.69 -0.40
C ASP A 439 -7.71 -30.44 0.48
N PHE A 440 -8.95 -30.09 0.84
CA PHE A 440 -9.21 -28.92 1.69
C PHE A 440 -8.51 -29.02 3.05
N ILE A 441 -8.54 -30.19 3.69
CA ILE A 441 -7.88 -30.42 4.97
C ILE A 441 -6.36 -30.37 4.82
N ASN A 442 -5.78 -30.98 3.79
CA ASN A 442 -4.34 -30.89 3.54
C ASN A 442 -3.88 -29.43 3.38
N ARG A 443 -4.58 -28.64 2.56
CA ARG A 443 -4.29 -27.21 2.36
C ARG A 443 -4.49 -26.39 3.63
N ALA A 444 -5.52 -26.69 4.43
CA ALA A 444 -5.72 -26.04 5.73
C ALA A 444 -4.51 -26.26 6.65
N TRP A 445 -4.01 -27.49 6.76
CA TRP A 445 -2.83 -27.82 7.59
C TRP A 445 -1.56 -27.08 7.14
N GLN A 446 -1.37 -26.86 5.84
CA GLN A 446 -0.24 -26.08 5.34
C GLN A 446 -0.23 -24.63 5.84
N GLN A 447 -1.41 -24.04 6.06
CA GLN A 447 -1.54 -22.66 6.55
C GLN A 447 -1.28 -22.53 8.07
N VAL A 448 -1.53 -23.59 8.84
CA VAL A 448 -1.56 -23.51 10.32
C VAL A 448 -0.18 -23.70 10.98
N ASN A 449 0.85 -24.15 10.26
CA ASN A 449 2.17 -24.44 10.85
C ASN A 449 2.73 -23.28 11.70
N LYS A 450 2.65 -22.04 11.20
CA LYS A 450 3.11 -20.85 11.94
C LYS A 450 2.22 -20.52 13.16
N VAL A 451 0.93 -20.82 13.08
CA VAL A 451 -0.04 -20.61 14.15
C VAL A 451 0.19 -21.61 15.28
N ASN A 452 0.49 -22.86 14.96
CA ASN A 452 0.86 -23.89 15.94
C ASN A 452 2.17 -23.55 16.65
N ASP A 453 3.19 -23.10 15.92
CA ASP A 453 4.44 -22.62 16.53
C ASP A 453 4.21 -21.43 17.46
N ALA A 454 3.33 -20.50 17.07
CA ALA A 454 2.94 -19.37 17.92
C ALA A 454 2.17 -19.83 19.16
N ASN A 455 1.20 -20.73 19.01
CA ASN A 455 0.43 -21.31 20.11
C ASN A 455 1.30 -22.09 21.08
N LYS A 456 2.26 -22.87 20.57
CA LYS A 456 3.26 -23.55 21.41
C LYS A 456 4.05 -22.55 22.24
N LYS A 457 4.54 -21.46 21.66
CA LYS A 457 5.23 -20.39 22.39
C LYS A 457 4.34 -19.71 23.43
N ILE A 458 3.05 -19.51 23.14
CA ILE A 458 2.08 -18.98 24.10
C ILE A 458 1.92 -19.94 25.27
N GLN A 459 1.76 -21.24 25.01
CA GLN A 459 1.65 -22.27 26.05
C GLN A 459 2.93 -22.38 26.90
N GLU A 460 4.11 -22.38 26.27
CA GLU A 460 5.40 -22.34 26.97
C GLU A 460 5.53 -21.09 27.86
N SER A 461 5.02 -19.93 27.39
CA SER A 461 5.01 -18.68 28.15
C SER A 461 4.06 -18.73 29.35
N LEU A 462 2.86 -19.30 29.18
CA LEU A 462 1.90 -19.53 30.26
C LEU A 462 2.46 -20.51 31.31
N LEU A 463 3.14 -21.56 30.86
CA LEU A 463 3.83 -22.51 31.72
C LEU A 463 4.97 -21.82 32.50
N ALA A 464 5.80 -21.02 31.84
CA ALA A 464 6.87 -20.25 32.47
C ALA A 464 6.33 -19.27 33.53
N GLN A 465 5.19 -18.63 33.25
CA GLN A 465 4.49 -17.79 34.22
C GLN A 465 4.05 -18.61 35.45
N ALA A 466 3.44 -19.79 35.24
CA ALA A 466 2.99 -20.67 36.32
C ALA A 466 4.16 -21.17 37.19
N ILE A 467 5.27 -21.58 36.57
CA ILE A 467 6.49 -22.02 37.26
C ILE A 467 7.09 -20.87 38.07
N THR A 468 7.21 -19.68 37.47
CA THR A 468 7.77 -18.50 38.14
C THR A 468 6.92 -18.08 39.34
N LYS A 469 5.59 -18.16 39.23
CA LYS A 469 4.66 -17.94 40.34
C LYS A 469 4.92 -18.92 41.49
N CYS A 470 5.11 -20.21 41.19
CA CYS A 470 5.41 -21.22 42.19
C CYS A 470 6.76 -20.96 42.89
N ILE A 471 7.80 -20.59 42.14
CA ILE A 471 9.13 -20.23 42.67
C ILE A 471 9.03 -18.98 43.56
N PHE A 472 8.33 -17.94 43.11
CA PHE A 472 8.11 -16.70 43.87
C PHE A 472 7.39 -16.97 45.19
N LYS A 473 6.32 -17.79 45.17
CA LYS A 473 5.59 -18.20 46.38
C LYS A 473 6.45 -19.04 47.32
N LYS A 474 7.30 -19.93 46.80
CA LYS A 474 8.17 -20.80 47.62
C LYS A 474 9.32 -20.04 48.28
N HIS A 475 9.95 -19.11 47.57
CA HIS A 475 11.23 -18.53 47.98
C HIS A 475 11.21 -17.04 48.36
N ILE A 476 10.22 -16.27 47.90
CA ILE A 476 10.23 -14.79 48.01
C ILE A 476 9.12 -14.27 48.92
N ILE A 477 7.88 -14.72 48.76
CA ILE A 477 6.72 -14.12 49.44
C ILE A 477 6.76 -14.24 50.98
N ASN A 478 7.40 -15.29 51.50
CA ASN A 478 7.51 -15.54 52.94
C ASN A 478 8.73 -14.84 53.59
N ALA A 479 9.43 -13.97 52.87
CA ALA A 479 10.54 -13.20 53.44
C ALA A 479 10.02 -12.02 54.28
N GLY A 480 10.48 -11.90 55.53
CA GLY A 480 10.13 -10.76 56.40
C GLY A 480 10.63 -9.41 55.85
N ASN A 481 10.12 -8.29 56.40
CA ASN A 481 10.28 -6.94 55.85
C ASN A 481 11.71 -6.55 55.48
N ASP A 482 12.65 -6.72 56.41
CA ASP A 482 14.06 -6.40 56.18
C ASP A 482 14.65 -7.23 55.04
N LYS A 483 14.36 -8.53 55.01
CA LYS A 483 14.84 -9.45 53.97
C LYS A 483 14.24 -9.13 52.60
N ALA A 484 12.96 -8.77 52.55
CA ALA A 484 12.27 -8.36 51.34
C ALA A 484 12.93 -7.12 50.72
N VAL A 485 13.18 -6.09 51.52
CA VAL A 485 13.84 -4.85 51.07
C VAL A 485 15.29 -5.12 50.66
N MET A 486 16.00 -6.01 51.33
CA MET A 486 17.36 -6.37 50.91
C MET A 486 17.34 -7.15 49.60
N LEU A 487 16.54 -8.23 49.49
CA LEU A 487 16.47 -9.10 48.32
C LEU A 487 16.11 -8.31 47.05
N THR A 488 15.18 -7.37 47.17
CA THR A 488 14.63 -6.60 46.05
C THR A 488 15.35 -5.28 45.79
N HIS A 489 16.47 -5.02 46.47
CA HIS A 489 17.17 -3.73 46.38
C HIS A 489 17.45 -3.28 44.93
N SER A 490 17.92 -4.19 44.07
CA SER A 490 18.26 -3.90 42.67
C SER A 490 17.06 -3.46 41.83
N VAL A 491 15.83 -3.80 42.21
CA VAL A 491 14.61 -3.48 41.45
C VAL A 491 13.78 -2.36 42.08
N GLN A 492 14.17 -1.84 43.25
CA GLN A 492 13.41 -0.80 43.96
C GLN A 492 13.32 0.54 43.23
N HIS A 493 14.23 0.84 42.30
CA HIS A 493 14.12 2.02 41.44
C HIS A 493 13.00 1.91 40.41
N LEU A 494 12.54 0.69 40.08
CA LEU A 494 11.45 0.45 39.14
C LEU A 494 10.08 0.39 39.82
N ILE A 495 10.06 0.27 41.15
CA ILE A 495 8.84 0.11 41.94
C ILE A 495 8.46 1.47 42.52
N LYS A 496 7.26 1.97 42.20
CA LYS A 496 6.71 3.17 42.86
C LYS A 496 6.28 2.87 44.28
N ASN A 497 6.39 3.85 45.18
CA ASN A 497 5.86 3.76 46.54
C ASN A 497 4.32 3.67 46.55
N ALA A 498 3.72 3.42 47.72
CA ALA A 498 2.27 3.26 47.84
C ALA A 498 1.47 4.49 47.37
N ALA A 499 2.03 5.69 47.50
CA ALA A 499 1.43 6.95 47.04
C ALA A 499 1.63 7.21 45.53
N ASN A 500 2.36 6.35 44.81
CA ASN A 500 2.72 6.49 43.39
C ASN A 500 3.47 7.79 43.00
N THR A 501 4.02 8.53 43.97
CA THR A 501 4.69 9.82 43.74
C THR A 501 6.18 9.69 43.46
N LYS A 502 6.85 8.72 44.10
CA LYS A 502 8.29 8.47 43.96
C LYS A 502 8.59 6.97 43.95
N THR A 503 9.81 6.60 43.53
CA THR A 503 10.25 5.20 43.56
C THR A 503 10.55 4.79 44.99
N VAL A 504 10.39 3.51 45.33
CA VAL A 504 10.73 2.98 46.65
C VAL A 504 12.21 3.28 46.94
N GLN A 505 13.10 3.13 45.96
CA GLN A 505 14.51 3.49 46.14
C GLN A 505 14.70 4.96 46.53
N GLN A 506 14.05 5.89 45.81
CA GLN A 506 14.13 7.32 46.11
C GLN A 506 13.57 7.64 47.49
N ASP A 507 12.45 7.01 47.86
CA ASP A 507 11.82 7.17 49.18
C ASP A 507 12.76 6.76 50.32
N PHE A 508 13.59 5.74 50.10
CA PHE A 508 14.63 5.34 51.05
C PHE A 508 15.84 6.28 51.05
N VAL A 509 16.24 6.84 49.90
CA VAL A 509 17.35 7.81 49.81
C VAL A 509 17.03 9.10 50.57
N GLU A 510 15.78 9.55 50.49
CA GLU A 510 15.29 10.74 51.19
C GLU A 510 14.98 10.48 52.67
N SER A 511 15.01 9.22 53.11
CA SER A 511 14.69 8.85 54.49
C SER A 511 15.93 8.78 55.39
N ARG A 512 15.70 8.79 56.71
CA ARG A 512 16.75 8.57 57.73
C ARG A 512 17.44 7.21 57.66
N ILE A 513 16.85 6.25 56.94
CA ILE A 513 17.38 4.89 56.87
C ILE A 513 18.63 4.91 55.98
N PRO A 514 19.83 4.61 56.51
CA PRO A 514 21.06 4.73 55.73
C PRO A 514 21.01 3.78 54.53
N PHE A 515 21.33 4.28 53.34
CA PHE A 515 21.42 3.45 52.14
C PHE A 515 22.39 2.27 52.30
N ALA A 516 23.43 2.44 53.14
CA ALA A 516 24.38 1.41 53.52
C ALA A 516 23.71 0.12 54.06
N SER A 517 22.54 0.23 54.70
CA SER A 517 21.76 -0.91 55.21
C SER A 517 21.30 -1.89 54.10
N LYS A 518 21.31 -1.46 52.84
CA LYS A 518 20.92 -2.28 51.68
C LYS A 518 22.10 -2.92 50.94
N THR A 519 23.33 -2.53 51.29
CA THR A 519 24.54 -2.98 50.59
C THR A 519 24.83 -4.46 50.81
N ALA A 520 25.57 -5.07 49.87
CA ALA A 520 25.99 -6.47 49.99
C ALA A 520 26.89 -6.72 51.22
N ALA A 521 27.70 -5.72 51.61
CA ALA A 521 28.52 -5.78 52.81
C ALA A 521 27.66 -5.90 54.07
N PHE A 522 26.63 -5.06 54.21
CA PHE A 522 25.69 -5.14 55.33
C PHE A 522 24.92 -6.47 55.33
N ARG A 523 24.47 -6.95 54.15
CA ARG A 523 23.84 -8.27 53.97
C ARG A 523 24.70 -9.43 54.48
N LYS A 524 26.01 -9.39 54.24
CA LYS A 524 26.93 -10.45 54.69
C LYS A 524 27.02 -10.52 56.22
N VAL A 525 26.85 -9.38 56.89
CA VAL A 525 26.89 -9.26 58.35
C VAL A 525 25.53 -9.60 58.98
N SER A 526 24.42 -9.16 58.38
CA SER A 526 23.07 -9.37 58.90
C SER A 526 22.40 -10.70 58.50
N ARG A 527 23.01 -11.49 57.59
CA ARG A 527 22.41 -12.78 57.15
C ARG A 527 22.29 -13.79 58.31
N PRO A 528 21.28 -14.68 58.26
CA PRO A 528 21.18 -15.81 59.18
C PRO A 528 22.47 -16.64 59.17
N ASN A 529 22.94 -17.09 60.33
CA ASN A 529 24.19 -17.85 60.54
C ASN A 529 25.50 -17.11 60.23
N SER A 530 25.50 -15.78 60.10
CA SER A 530 26.74 -14.99 60.13
C SER A 530 27.47 -15.17 61.46
N LYS A 531 28.79 -14.91 61.51
CA LYS A 531 29.54 -14.97 62.77
C LYS A 531 28.93 -14.04 63.83
N VAL A 532 28.46 -12.87 63.42
CA VAL A 532 27.76 -11.90 64.28
C VAL A 532 26.44 -12.49 64.79
N ALA A 533 25.59 -13.02 63.90
CA ALA A 533 24.31 -13.63 64.28
C ALA A 533 24.45 -14.86 65.18
N ARG A 534 25.56 -15.61 65.09
CA ARG A 534 25.86 -16.76 65.98
C ARG A 534 26.30 -16.32 67.37
N VAL A 535 27.05 -15.21 67.47
CA VAL A 535 27.44 -14.60 68.76
C VAL A 535 26.24 -13.92 69.43
N SER A 536 25.23 -13.51 68.67
CA SER A 536 24.02 -12.81 69.16
C SER A 536 23.07 -13.61 70.05
N PHE A 537 23.25 -14.93 70.25
CA PHE A 537 22.33 -15.71 71.09
C PHE A 537 22.36 -15.28 72.57
N THR A 538 23.45 -14.66 73.04
CA THR A 538 23.67 -14.23 74.43
C THR A 538 23.60 -12.72 74.68
N ALA A 539 23.41 -11.89 73.64
CA ALA A 539 23.46 -10.43 73.77
C ALA A 539 22.09 -9.80 74.11
N SER A 540 22.03 -8.98 75.17
CA SER A 540 20.83 -8.24 75.61
C SER A 540 20.79 -6.77 75.18
N THR A 541 21.89 -6.22 74.66
CA THR A 541 22.00 -4.85 74.13
C THR A 541 22.93 -4.79 72.91
N GLY A 542 22.72 -3.79 72.04
CA GLY A 542 23.60 -3.50 70.89
C GLY A 542 23.24 -4.19 69.56
N ILE A 543 24.14 -4.06 68.56
CA ILE A 543 23.97 -4.48 67.15
C ILE A 543 23.56 -5.96 67.00
N ALA A 544 24.02 -6.81 67.93
CA ALA A 544 23.73 -8.22 67.96
C ALA A 544 22.22 -8.55 68.14
N LEU A 545 21.50 -7.77 68.94
CA LEU A 545 20.05 -7.91 69.18
C LEU A 545 19.22 -7.41 67.98
N LEU A 546 19.67 -6.34 67.33
CA LEU A 546 19.02 -5.75 66.15
C LEU A 546 19.02 -6.72 64.94
N VAL A 547 20.13 -7.46 64.75
CA VAL A 547 20.24 -8.51 63.73
C VAL A 547 19.38 -9.74 64.06
N LYS A 548 19.09 -10.00 65.34
CA LYS A 548 18.25 -11.12 65.81
C LYS A 548 16.77 -10.92 65.49
N LEU A 549 16.26 -9.69 65.59
CA LEU A 549 14.83 -9.37 65.44
C LEU A 549 14.38 -9.06 64.00
N ASN A 550 15.31 -8.93 63.04
CA ASN A 550 15.01 -8.44 61.68
C ASN A 550 14.19 -7.12 61.70
N THR A 551 14.54 -6.20 62.60
CA THR A 551 13.89 -4.89 62.77
C THR A 551 14.81 -3.74 62.40
N VAL A 552 15.93 -4.00 61.73
CA VAL A 552 16.97 -3.03 61.42
C VAL A 552 16.39 -1.82 60.68
N ILE A 553 15.54 -2.05 59.67
CA ILE A 553 14.93 -0.95 58.89
C ILE A 553 13.96 -0.15 59.77
N LYS A 554 13.20 -0.84 60.63
CA LYS A 554 12.28 -0.21 61.57
C LYS A 554 13.02 0.65 62.60
N ASP A 555 14.15 0.16 63.10
CA ASP A 555 14.93 0.79 64.17
C ASP A 555 15.76 1.99 63.68
N PHE A 556 16.21 1.99 62.42
CA PHE A 556 16.77 3.19 61.75
C PHE A 556 15.72 4.26 61.44
N ASN A 557 14.44 3.91 61.45
CA ASN A 557 13.35 4.82 61.11
C ASN A 557 12.73 5.54 62.32
N ILE A 558 13.23 5.28 63.54
CA ILE A 558 12.74 5.91 64.76
C ILE A 558 13.18 7.38 64.78
N THR A 559 12.23 8.30 64.95
CA THR A 559 12.50 9.75 64.90
C THR A 559 13.15 10.30 66.16
N ASP A 560 12.80 9.72 67.31
CA ASP A 560 13.32 10.09 68.62
C ASP A 560 14.60 9.31 68.95
N GLU A 561 15.76 9.97 68.84
CA GLU A 561 17.08 9.37 69.13
C GLU A 561 17.32 9.11 70.63
N SER A 562 16.36 9.42 71.52
CA SER A 562 16.44 9.07 72.94
C SER A 562 16.01 7.63 73.23
N GLN A 563 15.31 6.96 72.30
CA GLN A 563 14.84 5.59 72.48
C GLN A 563 16.01 4.59 72.43
N ALA A 564 15.99 3.58 73.32
CA ALA A 564 17.08 2.61 73.47
C ALA A 564 17.30 1.70 72.23
N ASN A 565 16.28 1.55 71.39
CA ASN A 565 16.33 0.79 70.14
C ASN A 565 16.53 1.69 68.90
N ALA A 566 16.60 3.01 69.03
CA ALA A 566 16.87 3.90 67.90
C ALA A 566 18.32 3.74 67.43
N VAL A 567 18.51 3.51 66.13
CA VAL A 567 19.83 3.39 65.51
C VAL A 567 20.04 4.58 64.59
N THR A 568 21.14 5.32 64.79
CA THR A 568 21.52 6.46 63.93
C THR A 568 22.96 6.32 63.50
N ALA A 569 23.29 6.78 62.29
CA ALA A 569 24.64 6.72 61.75
C ALA A 569 25.57 7.76 62.41
N ALA A 570 25.01 8.90 62.85
CA ALA A 570 25.73 9.95 63.56
C ALA A 570 24.79 10.66 64.54
N LYS A 571 25.13 10.66 65.83
CA LYS A 571 24.33 11.33 66.87
C LYS A 571 24.57 12.84 66.82
N LEU A 572 23.52 13.64 66.87
CA LEU A 572 23.65 15.11 66.89
C LEU A 572 24.38 15.59 68.15
N LYS A 573 25.30 16.56 67.99
CA LYS A 573 26.02 17.20 69.11
C LYS A 573 25.06 18.07 69.92
N ARG A 574 25.18 18.02 71.25
CA ARG A 574 24.40 18.85 72.17
C ARG A 574 25.23 20.07 72.62
N ALA A 575 24.58 21.20 72.89
CA ALA A 575 25.26 22.41 73.35
C ALA A 575 25.91 22.22 74.74
N PRO A 576 27.05 22.88 75.04
CA PRO A 576 27.66 22.85 76.36
C PRO A 576 26.78 23.53 77.42
N ILE A 577 26.84 23.06 78.66
CA ILE A 577 25.99 23.57 79.76
C ILE A 577 26.28 25.05 80.11
N ALA A 578 27.47 25.57 79.80
CA ALA A 578 27.92 26.92 80.16
C ALA A 578 27.69 28.01 79.08
N ALA A 579 26.92 27.73 78.03
CA ALA A 579 26.65 28.72 76.98
C ALA A 579 25.68 29.82 77.46
N LEU A 580 25.97 31.08 77.14
CA LEU A 580 25.10 32.22 77.43
C LEU A 580 24.20 32.53 76.23
N ASP A 581 22.95 32.91 76.52
CA ASP A 581 21.96 33.25 75.50
C ASP A 581 22.18 34.68 74.96
N THR A 582 22.06 34.84 73.64
CA THR A 582 22.32 36.10 72.92
C THR A 582 21.36 37.20 73.35
N THR A 583 20.14 36.85 73.75
CA THR A 583 19.12 37.77 74.29
C THR A 583 19.61 38.50 75.54
N SER A 584 20.36 37.81 76.40
CA SER A 584 20.84 38.37 77.68
C SER A 584 21.91 39.44 77.48
N ILE A 585 22.81 39.25 76.51
CA ILE A 585 23.90 40.19 76.19
C ILE A 585 23.33 41.48 75.58
N ASN A 586 22.34 41.35 74.71
CA ASN A 586 21.73 42.49 74.01
C ASN A 586 21.15 43.54 74.98
N THR A 587 20.52 43.06 76.07
CA THR A 587 19.90 43.89 77.10
C THR A 587 20.93 44.70 77.89
N ALA A 588 22.10 44.12 78.18
CA ALA A 588 23.14 44.78 78.96
C ALA A 588 23.72 46.01 78.24
N ILE A 589 23.95 45.92 76.92
CA ILE A 589 24.51 47.01 76.11
C ILE A 589 23.55 48.21 76.06
N THR A 590 22.25 47.96 75.90
CA THR A 590 21.25 49.04 75.83
C THR A 590 21.21 49.87 77.12
N ASN A 591 21.34 49.22 78.28
CA ASN A 591 21.36 49.92 79.56
C ASN A 591 22.57 50.87 79.71
N ALA A 592 23.73 50.48 79.16
CA ALA A 592 24.95 51.31 79.22
C ALA A 592 24.79 52.64 78.44
N ILE A 593 24.15 52.61 77.27
CA ILE A 593 23.89 53.80 76.45
C ILE A 593 23.02 54.81 77.20
N SER A 594 21.95 54.33 77.84
CA SER A 594 21.01 55.20 78.56
C SER A 594 21.66 55.95 79.72
N ASN A 595 22.61 55.33 80.42
CA ASN A 595 23.30 55.97 81.54
C ASN A 595 24.18 57.14 81.07
N TYR A 596 24.86 56.97 79.93
CA TYR A 596 25.76 58.00 79.37
C TYR A 596 25.00 59.29 79.02
N ASP A 597 23.79 59.18 78.45
CA ASP A 597 22.98 60.32 78.03
C ASP A 597 22.45 61.22 79.15
N THR A 598 22.41 60.70 80.37
CA THR A 598 21.89 61.45 81.52
C THR A 598 22.98 62.20 82.29
N SER A 599 24.26 61.91 82.04
CA SER A 599 25.39 62.49 82.77
C SER A 599 25.85 63.82 82.15
N LYS A 600 25.57 64.93 82.84
CA LYS A 600 25.98 66.27 82.38
C LYS A 600 27.50 66.43 82.28
N ASN A 601 28.25 65.79 83.17
CA ASN A 601 29.71 65.82 83.15
C ASN A 601 30.26 65.07 81.94
N ASP A 602 29.66 63.94 81.55
CA ASP A 602 30.12 63.18 80.38
C ASP A 602 29.79 63.88 79.06
N LEU A 603 28.64 64.56 78.99
CA LEU A 603 28.31 65.44 77.86
C LEU A 603 29.22 66.67 77.78
N ALA A 604 29.60 67.26 78.93
CA ALA A 604 30.53 68.39 78.96
C ALA A 604 31.94 68.00 78.50
N LYS A 605 32.43 66.82 78.91
CA LYS A 605 33.72 66.29 78.44
C LYS A 605 33.73 66.13 76.93
N ASP A 606 32.67 65.54 76.37
CA ASP A 606 32.54 65.31 74.94
C ASP A 606 32.53 66.64 74.17
N ALA A 607 31.74 67.62 74.62
CA ALA A 607 31.69 68.95 74.02
C ALA A 607 33.03 69.69 74.10
N PHE A 608 33.70 69.65 75.26
CA PHE A 608 34.99 70.32 75.45
C PHE A 608 36.07 69.73 74.56
N VAL A 609 36.20 68.41 74.53
CA VAL A 609 37.23 67.77 73.70
C VAL A 609 36.92 67.93 72.22
N THR A 610 35.66 67.80 71.82
CA THR A 610 35.23 68.05 70.43
C THR A 610 35.52 69.48 70.00
N MET A 611 35.34 70.46 70.89
CA MET A 611 35.71 71.86 70.62
C MET A 611 37.20 72.00 70.34
N ILE A 612 38.05 71.45 71.21
CA ILE A 612 39.50 71.52 71.04
C ILE A 612 39.93 70.79 69.77
N GLU A 613 39.35 69.63 69.49
CA GLU A 613 39.60 68.91 68.24
C GLU A 613 39.18 69.71 67.01
N THR A 614 38.06 70.43 67.06
CA THR A 614 37.56 71.17 65.90
C THR A 614 38.30 72.49 65.72
N ASP A 615 38.36 73.31 66.76
CA ASP A 615 38.78 74.70 66.68
C ASP A 615 40.30 74.89 66.83
N VAL A 616 41.00 73.95 67.46
CA VAL A 616 42.48 73.98 67.57
C VAL A 616 43.10 72.95 66.64
N ILE A 617 42.67 71.69 66.71
CA ILE A 617 43.34 70.63 65.95
C ILE A 617 42.96 70.70 64.47
N THR A 618 41.67 70.67 64.15
CA THR A 618 41.22 70.60 62.76
C THR A 618 41.42 71.93 62.05
N ALA A 619 41.08 73.05 62.69
CA ALA A 619 41.30 74.39 62.15
C ALA A 619 42.77 74.86 62.21
N ASN A 620 43.65 74.12 62.89
CA ASN A 620 45.07 74.43 63.09
C ASN A 620 45.33 75.84 63.64
N ALA A 621 44.44 76.34 64.49
CA ALA A 621 44.52 77.67 65.08
C ALA A 621 45.34 77.67 66.39
N THR A 622 45.95 78.80 66.72
CA THR A 622 46.55 79.05 68.04
C THR A 622 45.64 80.00 68.79
N LEU A 623 44.93 79.51 69.80
CA LEU A 623 43.86 80.25 70.46
C LEU A 623 44.31 80.75 71.83
N THR A 624 44.15 82.05 72.04
CA THR A 624 44.27 82.66 73.36
C THR A 624 43.03 82.34 74.20
N LEU A 625 43.11 82.55 75.52
CA LEU A 625 42.00 82.24 76.44
C LEU A 625 40.70 82.95 76.05
N ALA A 626 40.77 84.21 75.64
CA ALA A 626 39.59 84.97 75.18
C ALA A 626 38.98 84.39 73.90
N GLN A 627 39.82 83.89 72.98
CA GLN A 627 39.34 83.25 71.75
C GLN A 627 38.72 81.88 72.02
N LEU A 628 39.25 81.11 72.98
CA LEU A 628 38.64 79.86 73.43
C LEU A 628 37.29 80.11 74.10
N LEU A 629 37.16 81.15 74.92
CA LEU A 629 35.88 81.50 75.55
C LEU A 629 34.84 81.91 74.50
N ASN A 630 35.26 82.62 73.45
CA ASN A 630 34.40 82.93 72.31
C ASN A 630 34.02 81.67 71.52
N ALA A 631 34.94 80.72 71.34
CA ALA A 631 34.65 79.43 70.70
C ALA A 631 33.62 78.62 71.48
N VAL A 632 33.73 78.52 72.82
CA VAL A 632 32.71 77.90 73.66
C VAL A 632 31.36 78.60 73.53
N ASN A 633 31.35 79.93 73.45
CA ASN A 633 30.12 80.69 73.29
C ASN A 633 29.48 80.48 71.90
N ALA A 634 30.29 80.33 70.85
CA ALA A 634 29.87 80.03 69.49
C ALA A 634 29.42 78.57 69.31
N GLN A 635 29.85 77.65 70.19
CA GLN A 635 29.35 76.28 70.16
C GLN A 635 27.87 76.18 70.55
N ASN A 636 27.14 75.38 69.78
CA ASN A 636 25.73 75.05 69.98
C ASN A 636 25.52 74.03 71.12
N ILE A 637 25.94 74.38 72.33
CA ILE A 637 25.67 73.56 73.53
C ILE A 637 24.28 73.90 74.06
N SER A 638 23.35 72.94 73.98
CA SER A 638 21.92 73.15 74.27
C SER A 638 21.59 73.22 75.77
N ASP A 639 22.30 72.48 76.62
CA ASP A 639 22.13 72.55 78.09
C ASP A 639 23.06 73.62 78.67
N ASN A 640 22.47 74.66 79.26
CA ASN A 640 23.21 75.79 79.80
C ASN A 640 24.15 75.39 80.96
N ALA A 641 23.81 74.32 81.71
CA ALA A 641 24.65 73.80 82.77
C ALA A 641 25.90 73.10 82.20
N VAL A 642 25.75 72.34 81.12
CA VAL A 642 26.87 71.74 80.38
C VAL A 642 27.77 72.85 79.82
N LYS A 643 27.17 73.88 79.21
CA LYS A 643 27.90 75.05 78.70
C LYS A 643 28.69 75.75 79.81
N THR A 644 28.11 75.91 81.00
CA THR A 644 28.82 76.48 82.15
C THR A 644 30.01 75.62 82.59
N ILE A 645 29.86 74.29 82.58
CA ILE A 645 30.98 73.38 82.92
C ILE A 645 32.09 73.49 81.87
N VAL A 646 31.78 73.53 80.58
CA VAL A 646 32.77 73.71 79.50
C VAL A 646 33.46 75.08 79.60
N VAL A 647 32.71 76.15 79.89
CA VAL A 647 33.26 77.49 80.15
C VAL A 647 34.20 77.46 81.36
N ASN A 648 33.82 76.76 82.43
CA ASN A 648 34.67 76.59 83.61
C ASN A 648 35.95 75.80 83.28
N MET A 649 35.85 74.77 82.43
CA MET A 649 37.03 74.04 81.95
C MET A 649 37.96 74.97 81.16
N VAL A 650 37.44 75.79 80.24
CA VAL A 650 38.28 76.74 79.48
C VAL A 650 38.94 77.77 80.40
N ASN A 651 38.19 78.36 81.33
CA ASN A 651 38.74 79.32 82.29
C ASN A 651 39.77 78.67 83.23
N GLY A 652 39.62 77.38 83.50
CA GLY A 652 40.54 76.60 84.33
C GLY A 652 41.78 76.08 83.62
N ILE A 653 42.00 76.43 82.35
CA ILE A 653 43.24 76.08 81.63
C ILE A 653 44.41 76.84 82.25
N ALA A 654 45.46 76.12 82.63
CA ALA A 654 46.66 76.71 83.22
C ALA A 654 47.35 77.64 82.21
N ALA A 655 47.88 78.77 82.70
CA ALA A 655 48.54 79.77 81.86
C ALA A 655 49.73 79.22 81.05
N THR A 656 50.36 78.14 81.52
CA THR A 656 51.43 77.41 80.83
C THR A 656 50.98 76.73 79.54
N SER A 657 49.68 76.40 79.44
CA SER A 657 49.08 75.80 78.25
C SER A 657 48.47 76.84 77.29
N LEU A 658 48.66 78.14 77.56
CA LEU A 658 48.14 79.24 76.73
C LEU A 658 49.26 80.00 75.99
N PRO A 659 49.07 80.37 74.71
CA PRO A 659 47.91 80.06 73.87
C PRO A 659 47.88 78.58 73.46
N VAL A 660 46.68 77.98 73.46
CA VAL A 660 46.50 76.55 73.13
C VAL A 660 46.77 76.35 71.65
N LYS A 661 47.69 75.43 71.35
CA LYS A 661 48.12 75.06 70.00
C LYS A 661 48.58 73.61 69.95
N LYS A 662 48.72 73.07 68.75
CA LYS A 662 49.36 71.78 68.54
C LYS A 662 50.82 71.81 68.98
N ASP A 663 51.26 70.73 69.59
CA ASP A 663 52.67 70.42 69.75
C ASP A 663 53.26 69.84 68.44
N VAL A 664 54.57 69.53 68.48
CA VAL A 664 55.31 69.01 67.32
C VAL A 664 54.81 67.66 66.82
N ASN A 665 54.03 66.93 67.63
CA ASN A 665 53.46 65.63 67.29
C ASN A 665 52.01 65.75 66.81
N GLY A 666 51.48 66.97 66.70
CA GLY A 666 50.12 67.23 66.28
C GLY A 666 49.08 67.11 67.40
N GLN A 667 49.50 66.86 68.64
CA GLN A 667 48.63 66.70 69.80
C GLN A 667 48.42 68.02 70.53
N VAL A 668 47.32 68.11 71.27
CA VAL A 668 47.02 69.25 72.13
C VAL A 668 46.94 68.75 73.56
N THR A 669 47.98 69.08 74.33
CA THR A 669 48.01 68.80 75.78
C THR A 669 47.51 70.02 76.53
N ILE A 670 46.38 69.88 77.22
CA ILE A 670 45.76 70.94 78.02
C ILE A 670 45.89 70.56 79.48
N GLU A 671 46.63 71.37 80.23
CA GLU A 671 46.63 71.31 81.68
C GLU A 671 45.43 72.08 82.23
N LEU A 672 44.53 71.36 82.88
CA LEU A 672 43.37 71.92 83.59
C LEU A 672 43.69 72.00 85.08
N ALA A 673 43.07 72.95 85.77
CA ALA A 673 43.15 73.03 87.23
C ALA A 673 42.74 71.71 87.89
N ASP A 674 43.54 71.20 88.82
CA ASP A 674 43.39 69.88 89.47
C ASP A 674 41.97 69.64 90.03
N ALA A 675 41.31 70.69 90.55
CA ALA A 675 39.95 70.61 91.06
C ALA A 675 38.92 70.23 89.98
N ILE A 676 39.08 70.73 88.76
CA ILE A 676 38.19 70.45 87.63
C ILE A 676 38.44 69.03 87.10
N MET A 677 39.71 68.62 87.01
CA MET A 677 40.06 67.27 86.54
C MET A 677 39.50 66.18 87.47
N LYS A 678 39.60 66.40 88.79
CA LYS A 678 39.06 65.49 89.80
C LYS A 678 37.54 65.41 89.80
N ASP A 679 36.83 66.51 89.57
CA ASP A 679 35.37 66.51 89.51
C ASP A 679 34.84 65.77 88.27
N LEU A 680 35.50 65.95 87.13
CA LEU A 680 35.09 65.31 85.88
C LEU A 680 35.45 63.83 85.84
N PHE A 681 36.66 63.43 86.24
CA PHE A 681 37.16 62.07 86.02
C PHE A 681 37.34 61.25 87.30
N GLY A 682 37.19 61.87 88.47
CA GLY A 682 37.44 61.25 89.77
C GLY A 682 38.86 61.51 90.29
N PRO A 683 39.09 61.27 91.59
CA PRO A 683 40.34 61.62 92.29
C PRO A 683 41.60 60.92 91.78
N ASP A 684 41.48 59.73 91.20
CA ASP A 684 42.62 58.86 90.87
C ASP A 684 43.03 58.95 89.39
N ILE A 685 42.46 59.90 88.64
CA ILE A 685 42.70 60.05 87.21
C ILE A 685 43.39 61.39 86.94
N HIS A 686 44.70 61.31 86.71
CA HIS A 686 45.56 62.48 86.48
C HIS A 686 45.66 62.89 85.00
N ALA A 687 45.45 61.95 84.06
CA ALA A 687 45.45 62.24 82.64
C ALA A 687 44.49 61.34 81.86
N LYS A 688 43.80 61.93 80.89
CA LYS A 688 42.91 61.24 79.95
C LYS A 688 43.26 61.65 78.54
N ASN A 689 43.28 60.67 77.65
CA ASN A 689 43.42 60.89 76.22
C ASN A 689 42.07 60.64 75.53
N TYR A 690 41.78 61.48 74.56
CA TYR A 690 40.80 61.22 73.53
C TYR A 690 41.37 61.70 72.20
N ASN A 691 41.55 60.77 71.27
CA ASN A 691 42.32 60.93 70.03
C ASN A 691 43.64 61.69 70.28
N ASP A 692 43.75 62.91 69.77
CA ASP A 692 44.95 63.74 69.84
C ASP A 692 44.87 64.83 70.93
N VAL A 693 43.82 64.84 71.75
CA VAL A 693 43.67 65.73 72.90
C VAL A 693 44.01 64.98 74.18
N ILE A 694 44.99 65.51 74.92
CA ILE A 694 45.36 65.00 76.24
C ILE A 694 44.97 66.05 77.28
N LEU A 695 44.05 65.67 78.17
CA LEU A 695 43.70 66.47 79.34
C LEU A 695 44.50 65.96 80.52
N LYS A 696 45.24 66.85 81.19
CA LYS A 696 46.02 66.51 82.37
C LYS A 696 45.82 67.50 83.50
N ASP A 697 46.18 67.07 84.70
CA ASP A 697 46.35 67.95 85.85
C ASP A 697 47.79 68.50 85.94
N SER A 698 48.11 69.17 87.04
CA SER A 698 49.42 69.78 87.30
C SER A 698 50.59 68.79 87.41
N GLN A 699 50.33 67.48 87.47
CA GLN A 699 51.38 66.46 87.57
C GLN A 699 52.08 66.22 86.20
N PRO A 700 53.36 65.81 86.21
CA PRO A 700 54.05 65.44 84.98
C PRO A 700 53.43 64.19 84.35
N LEU A 701 53.25 64.22 83.02
CA LEU A 701 52.63 63.13 82.26
C LEU A 701 53.43 61.83 82.37
N ASN A 702 52.79 60.77 82.88
CA ASN A 702 53.29 59.40 82.78
C ASN A 702 52.49 58.66 81.69
N PRO A 703 53.11 58.23 80.57
CA PRO A 703 52.41 57.57 79.47
C PRO A 703 51.59 56.34 79.90
N ALA A 704 52.03 55.59 80.92
CA ALA A 704 51.32 54.40 81.39
C ALA A 704 50.03 54.72 82.19
N ALA A 705 49.90 55.96 82.69
CA ALA A 705 48.76 56.38 83.49
C ALA A 705 47.65 57.06 82.65
N ILE A 706 47.91 57.31 81.36
CA ILE A 706 46.94 57.93 80.46
C ILE A 706 45.88 56.89 80.11
N LYS A 707 44.66 57.11 80.59
CA LYS A 707 43.52 56.27 80.23
C LYS A 707 42.78 56.88 79.04
N THR A 708 42.13 56.05 78.24
CA THR A 708 41.23 56.56 77.21
C THR A 708 39.94 57.08 77.84
N MET A 709 39.40 58.14 77.26
CA MET A 709 38.02 58.57 77.51
C MET A 709 37.13 57.86 76.51
N THR A 710 36.05 57.24 76.98
CA THR A 710 35.01 56.65 76.12
C THR A 710 33.97 57.73 75.89
N THR A 711 33.61 57.99 74.64
CA THR A 711 32.50 58.89 74.31
C THR A 711 31.22 58.12 74.03
N LYS A 712 30.11 58.85 73.94
CA LYS A 712 28.82 58.25 73.59
C LYS A 712 28.87 57.49 72.27
N ASN A 713 29.63 57.99 71.30
CA ASN A 713 29.76 57.39 69.98
C ASN A 713 30.38 55.99 70.03
N ASP A 714 31.33 55.75 70.93
CA ASP A 714 31.98 54.44 71.09
C ASP A 714 31.00 53.35 71.58
N VAL A 715 30.13 53.71 72.52
CA VAL A 715 29.14 52.77 73.08
C VAL A 715 28.08 52.41 72.04
N LEU A 716 27.67 53.37 71.20
CA LEU A 716 26.74 53.13 70.09
C LEU A 716 27.37 52.24 69.00
N ALA A 717 28.66 52.43 68.71
CA ALA A 717 29.38 51.56 67.78
C ALA A 717 29.41 50.09 68.23
N LEU A 718 29.56 49.84 69.55
CA LEU A 718 29.48 48.48 70.11
C LEU A 718 28.09 47.84 69.92
N LYS A 719 27.01 48.60 70.12
CA LYS A 719 25.64 48.11 69.92
C LYS A 719 25.36 47.72 68.47
N SER A 720 25.84 48.53 67.53
CA SER A 720 25.76 48.21 66.10
C SER A 720 26.49 46.90 65.79
N SER A 721 27.74 46.78 66.25
CA SER A 721 28.57 45.60 66.02
C SER A 721 27.95 44.31 66.59
N PHE A 722 27.31 44.38 67.77
CA PHE A 722 26.64 43.22 68.35
C PHE A 722 25.38 42.81 67.57
N THR A 723 24.64 43.77 67.03
CA THR A 723 23.47 43.50 66.18
C THR A 723 23.88 42.81 64.88
N ASP A 724 24.98 43.27 64.28
CA ASP A 724 25.56 42.63 63.10
C ASP A 724 25.99 41.18 63.41
N PHE A 725 26.59 40.93 64.58
CA PHE A 725 26.94 39.59 65.02
C PHE A 725 25.72 38.66 65.14
N THR A 726 24.61 39.11 65.73
CA THR A 726 23.39 38.28 65.84
C THR A 726 22.76 37.99 64.47
N ASN A 727 22.77 38.97 63.56
CA ASN A 727 22.30 38.76 62.19
C ASN A 727 23.16 37.74 61.44
N ILE A 728 24.47 37.75 61.65
CA ILE A 728 25.37 36.72 61.12
C ILE A 728 25.02 35.35 61.71
N LEU A 729 24.75 35.26 63.02
CA LEU A 729 24.41 33.99 63.67
C LEU A 729 23.12 33.38 63.12
N ASP A 730 22.07 34.18 62.90
CA ASP A 730 20.79 33.71 62.37
C ASP A 730 20.85 33.31 60.89
N THR A 731 21.79 33.89 60.14
CA THR A 731 22.04 33.52 58.74
C THR A 731 22.93 32.29 58.60
N LEU A 732 23.51 31.76 59.69
CA LEU A 732 24.25 30.51 59.63
C LEU A 732 23.32 29.32 59.36
N PRO A 733 23.72 28.40 58.48
CA PRO A 733 22.90 27.26 58.08
C PRO A 733 22.62 26.32 59.26
N GLN A 734 21.33 26.12 59.58
CA GLN A 734 20.88 25.13 60.56
C GLN A 734 20.77 23.74 59.90
N VAL A 735 21.22 22.69 60.60
CA VAL A 735 21.13 21.32 60.09
C VAL A 735 19.71 20.78 60.30
N THR A 736 18.94 20.63 59.22
CA THR A 736 17.61 20.02 59.23
C THR A 736 17.69 18.49 59.37
N PRO A 737 16.94 17.85 60.28
CA PRO A 737 16.89 16.39 60.37
C PRO A 737 16.23 15.78 59.12
N VAL A 738 16.83 14.72 58.59
CA VAL A 738 16.27 13.93 57.48
C VAL A 738 14.91 13.32 57.91
N PRO A 739 13.88 13.23 57.04
CA PRO A 739 12.55 12.73 57.41
C PRO A 739 12.47 11.20 57.59
N ALA A 740 11.46 10.73 58.33
CA ALA A 740 11.18 9.30 58.49
C ALA A 740 10.50 8.69 57.26
N PHE A 741 10.81 7.42 56.97
CA PHE A 741 10.19 6.61 55.95
C PHE A 741 8.73 6.27 56.31
N ALA A 742 7.81 6.54 55.39
CA ALA A 742 6.39 6.28 55.60
C ALA A 742 6.06 4.78 55.51
N ASN A 743 5.24 4.26 56.43
CA ASN A 743 4.66 2.90 56.37
C ASN A 743 5.66 1.72 56.29
N VAL A 744 6.77 1.76 57.05
CA VAL A 744 7.80 0.70 57.11
C VAL A 744 7.25 -0.73 57.30
N ALA A 745 6.11 -0.89 57.98
CA ALA A 745 5.49 -2.20 58.22
C ALA A 745 4.94 -2.89 56.95
N ASN A 746 4.53 -2.12 55.92
CA ASN A 746 3.82 -2.66 54.74
C ASN A 746 4.66 -2.62 53.45
N VAL A 747 5.91 -2.16 53.54
CA VAL A 747 6.80 -1.97 52.37
C VAL A 747 7.04 -3.28 51.63
N SER A 748 7.23 -4.39 52.34
CA SER A 748 7.44 -5.72 51.77
C SER A 748 6.23 -6.21 51.00
N SER A 749 5.03 -6.15 51.59
CA SER A 749 3.78 -6.54 50.97
C SER A 749 3.50 -5.73 49.71
N HIS A 750 3.78 -4.41 49.74
CA HIS A 750 3.67 -3.55 48.56
C HIS A 750 4.68 -3.94 47.45
N ILE A 751 5.94 -4.15 47.82
CA ILE A 751 6.98 -4.61 46.87
C ILE A 751 6.58 -5.96 46.25
N PHE A 752 6.11 -6.92 47.04
CA PHE A 752 5.72 -8.24 46.55
C PHE A 752 4.48 -8.21 45.66
N LEU A 753 3.48 -7.38 45.99
CA LEU A 753 2.32 -7.16 45.11
C LEU A 753 2.76 -6.60 43.76
N LYS A 754 3.71 -5.65 43.75
CA LYS A 754 4.25 -5.07 42.52
C LYS A 754 5.20 -5.99 41.76
N LEU A 755 5.76 -7.00 42.42
CA LEU A 755 6.64 -8.02 41.83
C LEU A 755 5.92 -9.34 41.51
N ASP A 756 4.60 -9.42 41.67
CA ASP A 756 3.85 -10.65 41.39
C ASP A 756 4.09 -11.10 39.94
N PRO A 757 4.64 -12.32 39.72
CA PRO A 757 4.88 -12.83 38.38
C PRO A 757 3.63 -12.90 37.50
N THR A 758 2.42 -13.07 38.06
CA THR A 758 1.21 -13.13 37.22
C THR A 758 0.95 -11.82 36.49
N VAL A 759 1.29 -10.69 37.12
CA VAL A 759 1.09 -9.35 36.57
C VAL A 759 2.34 -8.86 35.83
N THR A 760 3.51 -9.01 36.44
CA THR A 760 4.77 -8.47 35.89
C THR A 760 5.24 -9.20 34.65
N PHE A 761 5.09 -10.53 34.59
CA PHE A 761 5.47 -11.32 33.42
C PHE A 761 4.60 -11.01 32.22
N VAL A 762 3.27 -10.93 32.42
CA VAL A 762 2.32 -10.57 31.36
C VAL A 762 2.61 -9.15 30.88
N ASN A 763 2.68 -8.16 31.76
CA ASN A 763 2.95 -6.78 31.35
C ASN A 763 4.27 -6.63 30.57
N LYS A 764 5.32 -7.36 30.98
CA LYS A 764 6.60 -7.37 30.25
C LYS A 764 6.46 -8.00 28.86
N LEU A 765 5.74 -9.12 28.76
CA LEU A 765 5.53 -9.80 27.49
C LEU A 765 4.66 -8.95 26.54
N MET A 766 3.55 -8.39 27.04
CA MET A 766 2.63 -7.54 26.29
C MET A 766 3.27 -6.23 25.82
N ALA A 767 4.19 -5.65 26.60
CA ALA A 767 4.93 -4.46 26.18
C ALA A 767 5.90 -4.74 25.02
N ASN A 768 6.41 -5.97 24.92
CA ASN A 768 7.35 -6.38 23.88
C ASN A 768 6.66 -6.89 22.61
N ILE A 769 5.52 -7.56 22.74
CA ILE A 769 4.75 -8.09 21.61
C ILE A 769 3.76 -7.02 21.14
N ARG A 770 4.00 -6.51 19.93
CA ARG A 770 3.10 -5.57 19.26
C ARG A 770 2.39 -6.28 18.10
N ILE A 771 1.08 -6.09 18.00
CA ILE A 771 0.23 -6.58 16.92
C ILE A 771 -0.19 -5.41 16.03
N LEU A 772 -0.24 -5.63 14.72
CA LEU A 772 -0.75 -4.63 13.79
C LEU A 772 -2.28 -4.64 13.81
N LYS A 773 -2.91 -3.53 14.21
CA LYS A 773 -4.35 -3.33 14.18
C LYS A 773 -4.65 -1.98 13.53
N ASN A 774 -5.40 -2.00 12.42
CA ASN A 774 -5.73 -0.80 11.64
C ASN A 774 -4.48 0.04 11.26
N GLY A 775 -3.41 -0.63 10.82
CA GLY A 775 -2.16 0.04 10.44
C GLY A 775 -1.28 0.52 11.61
N VAL A 776 -1.69 0.31 12.87
CA VAL A 776 -0.93 0.73 14.06
C VAL A 776 -0.49 -0.47 14.88
N TYR A 777 0.77 -0.48 15.33
CA TYR A 777 1.30 -1.50 16.23
C TYR A 777 0.83 -1.25 17.67
N VAL A 778 -0.15 -2.02 18.12
CA VAL A 778 -0.74 -1.95 19.47
C VAL A 778 -0.19 -3.12 20.31
N PRO A 779 0.07 -2.94 21.62
CA PRO A 779 0.38 -4.05 22.53
C PRO A 779 -0.71 -5.13 22.48
N LEU A 780 -0.32 -6.41 22.57
CA LEU A 780 -1.27 -7.51 22.65
C LEU A 780 -2.21 -7.29 23.87
N PRO A 781 -3.54 -7.45 23.75
CA PRO A 781 -4.47 -7.21 24.86
C PRO A 781 -4.62 -8.40 25.81
N GLU A 782 -4.56 -9.64 25.29
CA GLU A 782 -4.63 -10.86 26.10
C GLU A 782 -3.77 -12.00 25.52
N LEU A 783 -3.21 -12.85 26.40
CA LEU A 783 -2.48 -14.07 26.03
C LEU A 783 -3.46 -15.24 25.89
N LYS A 784 -4.12 -15.34 24.74
CA LYS A 784 -4.98 -16.46 24.36
C LYS A 784 -4.38 -17.23 23.19
N PRO A 785 -4.67 -18.54 23.05
CA PRO A 785 -4.35 -19.28 21.84
C PRO A 785 -4.90 -18.55 20.60
N VAL A 786 -4.06 -18.41 19.58
CA VAL A 786 -4.43 -17.91 18.26
C VAL A 786 -5.26 -18.99 17.57
N MET A 787 -6.56 -18.73 17.43
CA MET A 787 -7.51 -19.58 16.73
C MET A 787 -7.71 -19.01 15.31
N ALA A 788 -6.69 -19.15 14.47
CA ALA A 788 -6.77 -18.71 13.08
C ALA A 788 -7.46 -19.79 12.24
N TYR A 789 -8.49 -19.41 11.50
CA TYR A 789 -9.13 -20.29 10.52
C TYR A 789 -8.38 -20.20 9.17
N PRO A 790 -8.34 -21.29 8.38
CA PRO A 790 -7.74 -21.26 7.04
C PRO A 790 -8.60 -20.40 6.10
N GLU A 791 -7.95 -19.65 5.21
CA GLU A 791 -8.61 -18.87 4.17
C GLU A 791 -8.32 -19.51 2.80
N PHE A 792 -9.36 -19.71 2.00
CA PHE A 792 -9.25 -20.19 0.63
C PHE A 792 -9.65 -19.07 -0.33
N ALA A 793 -8.71 -18.67 -1.19
CA ALA A 793 -8.88 -17.55 -2.13
C ALA A 793 -9.45 -17.98 -3.49
N GLU A 794 -9.68 -19.27 -3.70
CA GLU A 794 -10.20 -19.78 -4.97
C GLU A 794 -11.70 -19.54 -5.09
N ALA A 795 -12.15 -19.38 -6.34
CA ALA A 795 -13.55 -19.18 -6.66
C ALA A 795 -14.31 -20.52 -6.58
N VAL A 796 -15.32 -20.58 -5.71
CA VAL A 796 -16.01 -21.85 -5.43
C VAL A 796 -17.04 -22.28 -6.49
N TYR A 797 -17.40 -21.42 -7.46
CA TYR A 797 -18.35 -21.77 -8.52
C TYR A 797 -17.87 -22.95 -9.39
N THR A 798 -16.55 -23.14 -9.54
CA THR A 798 -15.96 -24.26 -10.30
C THR A 798 -16.36 -25.60 -9.70
N TYR A 799 -16.38 -25.72 -8.37
CA TYR A 799 -16.83 -26.93 -7.70
C TYR A 799 -18.33 -27.17 -7.85
N LEU A 800 -19.13 -26.11 -7.96
CA LEU A 800 -20.55 -26.24 -8.24
C LEU A 800 -20.80 -26.72 -9.68
N LEU A 801 -19.99 -26.25 -10.64
CA LEU A 801 -20.02 -26.71 -12.03
C LEU A 801 -19.69 -28.22 -12.15
N GLU A 802 -18.79 -28.74 -11.31
CA GLU A 802 -18.50 -30.17 -11.27
C GLU A 802 -19.70 -31.02 -10.81
N LEU A 803 -20.61 -30.46 -10.02
CA LEU A 803 -21.83 -31.16 -9.60
C LEU A 803 -22.88 -31.13 -10.71
N SER A 804 -23.22 -29.94 -11.19
CA SER A 804 -24.11 -29.76 -12.33
C SER A 804 -24.08 -28.31 -12.81
N LYS A 805 -24.01 -28.12 -14.14
CA LYS A 805 -24.10 -26.80 -14.80
C LYS A 805 -25.43 -26.09 -14.52
N ASN A 806 -26.49 -26.85 -14.26
CA ASN A 806 -27.84 -26.33 -14.02
C ASN A 806 -27.95 -25.53 -12.70
N PHE A 807 -27.04 -25.72 -11.75
CA PHE A 807 -27.02 -24.94 -10.50
C PHE A 807 -26.38 -23.56 -10.65
N ILE A 808 -25.71 -23.30 -11.79
CA ILE A 808 -25.23 -21.96 -12.14
C ILE A 808 -26.27 -21.28 -13.04
N LEU A 809 -26.59 -21.92 -14.16
CA LEU A 809 -27.58 -21.44 -15.12
C LEU A 809 -28.61 -22.56 -15.36
N PRO A 810 -29.83 -22.44 -14.79
CA PRO A 810 -30.87 -23.44 -15.00
C PRO A 810 -31.24 -23.54 -16.48
N ASN A 811 -31.61 -24.74 -16.91
CA ASN A 811 -32.05 -25.01 -18.29
C ASN A 811 -31.06 -24.49 -19.35
N ILE A 812 -29.75 -24.62 -19.10
CA ILE A 812 -28.68 -24.17 -20.02
C ILE A 812 -28.84 -24.70 -21.45
N ASP A 813 -29.44 -25.88 -21.61
CA ASP A 813 -29.74 -26.50 -22.90
C ASP A 813 -30.73 -25.70 -23.75
N LYS A 814 -31.55 -24.83 -23.14
CA LYS A 814 -32.51 -23.96 -23.83
C LYS A 814 -31.86 -22.70 -24.40
N LEU A 815 -30.62 -22.39 -24.02
CA LEU A 815 -29.90 -21.21 -24.51
C LEU A 815 -29.41 -21.48 -25.95
N PRO A 816 -29.89 -20.78 -26.99
CA PRO A 816 -29.46 -21.06 -28.36
C PRO A 816 -27.97 -20.81 -28.59
N ASP A 817 -27.36 -21.52 -29.54
CA ASP A 817 -25.99 -21.22 -29.97
C ASP A 817 -25.89 -19.80 -30.56
N ASN A 818 -24.74 -19.14 -30.35
CA ASN A 818 -24.50 -17.76 -30.76
C ASN A 818 -25.52 -16.77 -30.18
N SER A 819 -25.76 -16.84 -28.87
CA SER A 819 -26.66 -15.92 -28.16
C SER A 819 -25.93 -15.06 -27.13
N ILE A 820 -26.50 -13.88 -26.88
CA ILE A 820 -26.06 -12.94 -25.85
C ILE A 820 -27.27 -12.49 -25.04
N THR A 821 -27.18 -12.54 -23.70
CA THR A 821 -28.28 -12.18 -22.80
C THR A 821 -27.78 -11.61 -21.48
N LEU A 822 -28.69 -10.98 -20.72
CA LEU A 822 -28.41 -10.40 -19.41
C LEU A 822 -29.25 -11.11 -18.34
N LEU A 823 -28.56 -11.60 -17.31
CA LEU A 823 -29.16 -12.23 -16.13
C LEU A 823 -28.76 -11.47 -14.88
N GLU A 824 -29.36 -11.80 -13.75
CA GLU A 824 -29.00 -11.26 -12.44
C GLU A 824 -28.34 -12.32 -11.57
N ASN A 825 -27.45 -11.85 -10.71
CA ASN A 825 -26.84 -12.66 -9.67
C ASN A 825 -27.87 -12.96 -8.55
N ASN A 826 -28.15 -14.23 -8.28
CA ASN A 826 -28.98 -14.63 -7.16
C ASN A 826 -28.15 -14.73 -5.88
N GLN A 827 -28.05 -13.61 -5.17
CA GLN A 827 -27.25 -13.49 -3.96
C GLN A 827 -27.73 -14.44 -2.84
N SER A 828 -29.05 -14.67 -2.70
CA SER A 828 -29.60 -15.55 -1.67
C SER A 828 -29.17 -17.01 -1.85
N PHE A 829 -29.17 -17.51 -3.09
CA PHE A 829 -28.67 -18.84 -3.41
C PHE A 829 -27.16 -18.97 -3.11
N ILE A 830 -26.37 -17.98 -3.52
CA ILE A 830 -24.91 -17.96 -3.32
C ILE A 830 -24.57 -17.94 -1.83
N GLU A 831 -25.25 -17.10 -1.04
CA GLU A 831 -25.09 -17.03 0.42
C GLU A 831 -25.44 -18.37 1.07
N ALA A 832 -26.56 -18.98 0.70
CA ALA A 832 -26.98 -20.27 1.23
C ALA A 832 -25.98 -21.40 0.91
N PHE A 833 -25.52 -21.48 -0.34
CA PHE A 833 -24.50 -22.43 -0.79
C PHE A 833 -23.20 -22.26 0.00
N MET A 834 -22.72 -21.03 0.17
CA MET A 834 -21.49 -20.76 0.93
C MET A 834 -21.64 -21.05 2.41
N VAL A 835 -22.78 -20.77 3.04
CA VAL A 835 -22.99 -21.15 4.44
C VAL A 835 -22.90 -22.68 4.59
N GLY A 836 -23.47 -23.43 3.64
CA GLY A 836 -23.35 -24.89 3.60
C GLY A 836 -21.89 -25.38 3.52
N MET A 837 -21.10 -24.83 2.59
CA MET A 837 -19.67 -25.15 2.47
C MET A 837 -18.90 -24.83 3.76
N ASN A 838 -19.11 -23.63 4.33
CA ASN A 838 -18.42 -23.20 5.53
C ASN A 838 -18.84 -24.02 6.76
N HIS A 839 -20.09 -24.45 6.84
CA HIS A 839 -20.59 -25.30 7.91
C HIS A 839 -19.93 -26.69 7.88
N GLU A 840 -19.88 -27.34 6.71
CA GLU A 840 -19.24 -28.66 6.62
C GLU A 840 -17.73 -28.57 6.83
N MET A 841 -17.08 -27.53 6.30
CA MET A 841 -15.65 -27.32 6.55
C MET A 841 -15.33 -27.12 8.03
N ALA A 842 -16.20 -26.43 8.78
CA ALA A 842 -16.06 -26.31 10.23
C ALA A 842 -16.16 -27.66 10.96
N ARG A 843 -16.98 -28.60 10.44
CA ARG A 843 -17.10 -29.96 10.99
C ARG A 843 -15.88 -30.79 10.70
N GLU A 844 -15.41 -30.77 9.45
CA GLU A 844 -14.23 -31.52 9.02
C GLU A 844 -12.97 -31.03 9.75
N LEU A 845 -12.82 -29.71 9.93
CA LEU A 845 -11.71 -29.16 10.71
C LEU A 845 -11.76 -29.62 12.17
N LEU A 846 -12.94 -29.60 12.81
CA LEU A 846 -13.09 -30.10 14.19
C LEU A 846 -12.78 -31.60 14.26
N TRP A 847 -13.31 -32.39 13.33
CA TRP A 847 -13.12 -33.84 13.26
C TRP A 847 -11.64 -34.22 13.11
N ASN A 848 -10.89 -33.45 12.32
CA ASN A 848 -9.46 -33.63 12.11
C ASN A 848 -8.59 -32.94 13.19
N GLU A 849 -9.16 -32.56 14.33
CA GLU A 849 -8.46 -31.89 15.46
C GLU A 849 -7.73 -30.58 15.07
N TYR A 850 -8.18 -29.92 14.02
CA TYR A 850 -7.64 -28.61 13.63
C TYR A 850 -8.04 -27.56 14.68
N PRO A 851 -7.14 -26.63 15.05
CA PRO A 851 -7.44 -25.58 16.03
C PRO A 851 -8.45 -24.56 15.48
N THR A 852 -9.74 -24.81 15.67
CA THR A 852 -10.84 -23.94 15.21
C THR A 852 -11.91 -23.75 16.30
N ASP A 853 -12.56 -22.58 16.30
CA ASP A 853 -13.77 -22.31 17.08
C ASP A 853 -15.05 -22.58 16.27
N GLN A 854 -14.92 -23.10 15.04
CA GLN A 854 -15.98 -23.39 14.08
C GLN A 854 -16.75 -22.17 13.55
N ARG A 855 -16.31 -20.94 13.86
CA ARG A 855 -16.98 -19.69 13.45
C ARG A 855 -16.34 -19.02 12.23
N GLY A 856 -15.26 -19.62 11.71
CA GLY A 856 -14.50 -19.11 10.57
C GLY A 856 -15.34 -19.02 9.30
N SER A 857 -15.03 -18.04 8.46
CA SER A 857 -15.54 -17.96 7.08
C SER A 857 -14.39 -18.34 6.14
N TYR A 858 -14.25 -19.63 5.92
CA TYR A 858 -13.17 -20.26 5.14
C TYR A 858 -13.28 -19.97 3.64
N PHE A 859 -14.51 -20.00 3.12
CA PHE A 859 -14.84 -19.73 1.71
C PHE A 859 -15.70 -18.46 1.64
N ARG A 860 -15.22 -17.44 0.92
CA ARG A 860 -15.92 -16.14 0.81
C ARG A 860 -16.06 -15.61 -0.62
N GLN A 861 -15.48 -16.32 -1.59
CA GLN A 861 -15.43 -15.93 -2.99
C GLN A 861 -16.14 -16.98 -3.83
N PHE A 862 -17.26 -16.59 -4.45
CA PHE A 862 -18.01 -17.44 -5.36
C PHE A 862 -17.39 -17.41 -6.75
N TRP A 863 -17.26 -16.20 -7.30
CA TRP A 863 -16.88 -15.97 -8.68
C TRP A 863 -15.37 -15.74 -8.85
N ASN A 864 -14.83 -15.95 -10.06
CA ASN A 864 -13.43 -15.65 -10.31
C ASN A 864 -13.21 -14.15 -10.53
N ILE A 865 -12.30 -13.55 -9.76
CA ILE A 865 -11.94 -12.13 -9.77
C ILE A 865 -10.52 -11.88 -10.33
N ASP A 866 -9.83 -12.90 -10.84
CA ASP A 866 -8.42 -12.83 -11.26
C ASP A 866 -8.18 -11.80 -12.38
N ASP A 867 -9.13 -11.64 -13.31
CA ASP A 867 -9.04 -10.73 -14.46
C ASP A 867 -9.30 -9.25 -14.11
N ARG A 868 -9.43 -8.92 -12.82
CA ARG A 868 -9.75 -7.57 -12.36
C ARG A 868 -8.49 -6.70 -12.21
N ILE A 869 -8.38 -5.68 -13.06
CA ILE A 869 -7.21 -4.78 -13.12
C ILE A 869 -7.37 -3.55 -12.18
N LEU A 870 -8.61 -3.09 -11.92
CA LEU A 870 -8.86 -1.84 -11.20
C LEU A 870 -9.35 -2.07 -9.75
N PRO A 871 -8.76 -1.38 -8.74
CA PRO A 871 -9.23 -1.46 -7.36
C PRO A 871 -10.58 -0.75 -7.17
N LEU A 872 -11.43 -1.25 -6.26
CA LEU A 872 -12.69 -0.61 -5.84
C LEU A 872 -12.47 0.53 -4.85
N ASP A 873 -11.42 0.42 -4.05
CA ASP A 873 -11.08 1.38 -3.00
C ASP A 873 -9.57 1.62 -3.01
N ALA A 874 -9.15 2.83 -2.64
CA ALA A 874 -7.73 3.18 -2.52
C ALA A 874 -7.06 2.45 -1.34
N ASP A 875 -7.84 2.04 -0.33
CA ASP A 875 -7.38 1.25 0.81
C ASP A 875 -7.31 -0.24 0.45
N PRO A 876 -6.11 -0.87 0.43
CA PRO A 876 -5.94 -2.26 0.02
C PRO A 876 -6.75 -3.28 0.84
N GLU A 877 -6.97 -3.01 2.12
CA GLU A 877 -7.72 -3.93 3.00
C GLU A 877 -9.22 -3.87 2.71
N LYS A 878 -9.75 -2.66 2.42
CA LYS A 878 -11.15 -2.51 2.00
C LYS A 878 -11.37 -3.05 0.60
N ASP A 879 -10.42 -2.82 -0.31
CA ASP A 879 -10.46 -3.38 -1.66
C ASP A 879 -10.52 -4.91 -1.64
N LYS A 880 -9.69 -5.56 -0.78
CA LYS A 880 -9.74 -7.01 -0.59
C LYS A 880 -11.11 -7.48 -0.11
N GLU A 881 -11.72 -6.78 0.84
CA GLU A 881 -13.05 -7.13 1.36
C GLU A 881 -14.17 -6.94 0.32
N LEU A 882 -14.13 -5.84 -0.46
CA LEU A 882 -15.13 -5.53 -1.49
C LEU A 882 -15.08 -6.46 -2.71
N LYS A 883 -13.93 -7.11 -2.94
CA LYS A 883 -13.73 -8.12 -3.97
C LYS A 883 -14.41 -9.46 -3.65
N LEU A 884 -14.69 -9.73 -2.38
CA LEU A 884 -15.35 -10.97 -1.97
C LEU A 884 -16.87 -10.89 -2.24
N ASP A 885 -17.53 -12.04 -2.33
CA ASP A 885 -18.97 -12.11 -2.61
C ASP A 885 -19.82 -12.09 -1.34
N ILE A 886 -19.24 -12.50 -0.21
CA ILE A 886 -19.90 -12.48 1.09
C ILE A 886 -19.08 -11.82 2.19
N ARG A 887 -19.76 -11.14 3.13
CA ARG A 887 -19.17 -10.70 4.40
C ARG A 887 -18.84 -11.92 5.28
N LYS A 888 -18.03 -11.73 6.33
CA LYS A 888 -17.77 -12.79 7.32
C LYS A 888 -19.11 -13.24 7.95
N ILE A 889 -19.42 -14.52 7.88
CA ILE A 889 -20.74 -15.07 8.24
C ILE A 889 -21.08 -14.79 9.72
N ASN A 890 -20.08 -14.77 10.59
CA ASN A 890 -20.24 -14.42 12.01
C ASN A 890 -20.64 -12.96 12.28
N THR A 891 -20.67 -12.10 11.26
CA THR A 891 -21.11 -10.70 11.35
C THR A 891 -22.47 -10.44 10.70
N TRP A 892 -23.10 -11.47 10.13
CA TRP A 892 -24.38 -11.31 9.43
C TRP A 892 -25.54 -11.09 10.39
N SER A 893 -26.33 -10.05 10.13
CA SER A 893 -27.55 -9.69 10.88
C SER A 893 -28.78 -9.51 10.00
N HIS A 894 -28.62 -9.53 8.68
CA HIS A 894 -29.66 -9.24 7.71
C HIS A 894 -30.30 -10.53 7.17
N LYS A 895 -31.25 -10.40 6.24
CA LYS A 895 -31.85 -11.51 5.51
C LYS A 895 -30.87 -12.12 4.49
N LEU A 896 -31.18 -13.30 3.97
CA LEU A 896 -30.41 -13.85 2.85
C LEU A 896 -30.55 -12.94 1.62
N GLY A 897 -29.42 -12.68 0.95
CA GLY A 897 -29.33 -11.78 -0.20
C GLY A 897 -28.81 -10.38 0.14
N GLU A 898 -28.80 -9.99 1.42
CA GLU A 898 -28.40 -8.64 1.88
C GLU A 898 -26.97 -8.60 2.48
N ASN A 899 -26.23 -9.71 2.46
CA ASN A 899 -24.93 -9.85 3.15
C ASN A 899 -23.72 -9.67 2.22
N ASN A 900 -23.91 -9.02 1.08
CA ASN A 900 -22.87 -8.68 0.13
C ASN A 900 -21.99 -7.52 0.66
N PRO A 901 -20.64 -7.63 0.65
CA PRO A 901 -19.74 -6.56 1.12
C PRO A 901 -19.98 -5.20 0.49
N ARG A 902 -20.46 -5.16 -0.76
CA ARG A 902 -20.65 -3.94 -1.58
C ARG A 902 -21.92 -3.15 -1.22
N GLY A 903 -22.85 -3.70 -0.46
CA GLY A 903 -24.11 -3.04 -0.08
C GLY A 903 -25.29 -4.02 -0.04
N THR A 904 -26.41 -3.57 0.52
CA THR A 904 -27.66 -4.35 0.59
C THR A 904 -28.39 -4.38 -0.75
N ASP A 905 -28.32 -3.29 -1.53
CA ASP A 905 -28.97 -3.16 -2.84
C ASP A 905 -28.02 -3.50 -4.00
N ALA A 906 -26.92 -4.20 -3.70
CA ALA A 906 -25.89 -4.53 -4.67
C ALA A 906 -26.37 -5.66 -5.61
N SER A 907 -27.17 -5.30 -6.63
CA SER A 907 -27.46 -6.17 -7.76
C SER A 907 -26.30 -6.16 -8.76
N ASN A 908 -25.93 -7.35 -9.22
CA ASN A 908 -24.92 -7.55 -10.25
C ASN A 908 -25.60 -8.12 -11.48
N LEU A 909 -25.60 -7.37 -12.58
CA LEU A 909 -26.05 -7.86 -13.87
C LEU A 909 -24.94 -8.68 -14.53
N VAL A 910 -25.27 -9.87 -15.00
CA VAL A 910 -24.35 -10.85 -15.56
C VAL A 910 -24.63 -10.99 -17.06
N LEU A 911 -23.65 -10.59 -17.87
CA LEU A 911 -23.66 -10.80 -19.32
C LEU A 911 -23.29 -12.25 -19.61
N VAL A 912 -24.22 -12.98 -20.20
CA VAL A 912 -24.05 -14.38 -20.62
C VAL A 912 -23.87 -14.40 -22.13
N ILE A 913 -22.75 -14.95 -22.58
CA ILE A 913 -22.44 -15.12 -24.01
C ILE A 913 -22.22 -16.60 -24.27
N ARG A 914 -23.04 -17.19 -25.15
CA ARG A 914 -22.84 -18.53 -25.70
C ARG A 914 -22.36 -18.41 -27.14
N GLY A 915 -21.10 -18.77 -27.40
CA GLY A 915 -20.56 -18.72 -28.75
C GLY A 915 -19.05 -18.93 -28.81
N GLN A 916 -18.52 -19.09 -30.02
CA GLN A 916 -17.11 -19.45 -30.22
C GLN A 916 -16.13 -18.26 -30.12
N VAL A 917 -16.63 -17.03 -29.95
CA VAL A 917 -15.82 -15.80 -29.88
C VAL A 917 -14.67 -15.96 -28.88
N PHE A 918 -14.96 -16.33 -27.63
CA PHE A 918 -13.94 -16.45 -26.58
C PHE A 918 -13.07 -17.70 -26.71
N LYS A 919 -13.50 -18.69 -27.50
CA LYS A 919 -12.67 -19.87 -27.81
C LYS A 919 -11.57 -19.53 -28.80
N LYS A 920 -11.86 -18.70 -29.81
CA LYS A 920 -10.88 -18.22 -30.81
C LYS A 920 -10.10 -17.00 -30.31
N TYR A 921 -10.76 -16.09 -29.61
CA TYR A 921 -10.20 -14.86 -29.04
C TYR A 921 -10.40 -14.81 -27.53
N PRO A 922 -9.66 -15.62 -26.75
CA PRO A 922 -9.78 -15.63 -25.28
C PRO A 922 -9.39 -14.30 -24.61
N ASN A 923 -8.64 -13.46 -25.33
CA ASN A 923 -8.13 -12.18 -24.84
C ASN A 923 -9.07 -10.99 -25.12
N THR A 924 -10.26 -11.21 -25.69
CA THR A 924 -11.25 -10.16 -25.98
C THR A 924 -11.56 -9.33 -24.75
N MET A 925 -11.53 -8.00 -24.90
CA MET A 925 -11.88 -7.08 -23.84
C MET A 925 -13.39 -6.94 -23.75
N VAL A 926 -13.95 -7.16 -22.57
CA VAL A 926 -15.38 -7.02 -22.30
C VAL A 926 -15.56 -5.92 -21.27
N PHE A 927 -16.38 -4.92 -21.59
CA PHE A 927 -16.70 -3.82 -20.67
C PHE A 927 -18.09 -3.26 -20.99
N ALA A 928 -18.66 -2.52 -20.05
CA ALA A 928 -19.88 -1.75 -20.25
C ALA A 928 -19.52 -0.28 -20.42
N GLN A 929 -20.10 0.38 -21.42
CA GLN A 929 -19.90 1.80 -21.71
C GLN A 929 -21.24 2.54 -21.71
N LYS A 930 -21.26 3.75 -21.13
CA LYS A 930 -22.47 4.56 -21.07
C LYS A 930 -22.94 4.96 -22.47
N ALA A 931 -24.24 4.82 -22.71
CA ALA A 931 -24.87 5.24 -23.95
C ALA A 931 -25.03 6.77 -24.00
N GLU A 932 -25.25 7.31 -25.19
CA GLU A 932 -25.59 8.72 -25.42
C GLU A 932 -26.78 8.79 -26.38
N TYR A 933 -27.67 9.77 -26.16
CA TYR A 933 -28.77 10.05 -27.09
C TYR A 933 -28.23 10.77 -28.32
N ASP A 934 -28.84 10.55 -29.49
CA ASP A 934 -28.50 11.32 -30.69
C ASP A 934 -28.79 12.81 -30.47
N ASN A 935 -27.78 13.65 -30.75
CA ASN A 935 -27.81 15.09 -30.53
C ASN A 935 -28.85 15.84 -31.39
N THR A 936 -29.28 15.25 -32.51
CA THR A 936 -30.27 15.80 -33.44
C THR A 936 -31.68 15.33 -33.11
N ASP A 937 -31.84 14.08 -32.68
CA ASP A 937 -33.12 13.47 -32.36
C ASP A 937 -32.98 12.35 -31.32
N ALA A 938 -33.36 12.65 -30.08
CA ALA A 938 -33.26 11.71 -28.97
C ALA A 938 -34.14 10.43 -29.11
N SER A 939 -35.04 10.36 -30.10
CA SER A 939 -35.83 9.17 -30.40
C SER A 939 -35.12 8.13 -31.29
N LYS A 940 -34.00 8.52 -31.91
CA LYS A 940 -33.17 7.62 -32.72
C LYS A 940 -32.44 6.59 -31.85
N PRO A 941 -31.89 5.52 -32.47
CA PRO A 941 -31.03 4.57 -31.77
C PRO A 941 -29.92 5.30 -31.00
N ARG A 942 -29.69 4.86 -29.76
CA ARG A 942 -28.63 5.39 -28.91
C ARG A 942 -27.27 5.03 -29.50
N HIS A 943 -26.27 5.88 -29.27
CA HIS A 943 -24.91 5.65 -29.73
C HIS A 943 -23.96 5.47 -28.53
N LEU A 944 -22.79 4.90 -28.78
CA LEU A 944 -21.73 4.84 -27.79
C LEU A 944 -21.20 6.25 -27.55
N LYS A 945 -21.01 6.63 -26.29
CA LYS A 945 -20.35 7.89 -25.94
C LYS A 945 -18.89 7.87 -26.40
N ASP A 946 -18.41 8.95 -27.01
CA ASP A 946 -17.04 9.03 -27.50
C ASP A 946 -16.00 8.99 -26.36
N GLY A 947 -14.92 8.22 -26.58
CA GLY A 947 -13.79 8.10 -25.67
C GLY A 947 -13.91 6.96 -24.66
N ILE A 948 -12.91 6.06 -24.66
CA ILE A 948 -12.76 5.04 -23.61
C ILE A 948 -11.82 5.62 -22.55
N ASP A 949 -12.38 6.10 -21.45
CA ASP A 949 -11.60 6.46 -20.27
C ASP A 949 -11.80 5.37 -19.19
N PRO A 950 -10.79 4.50 -18.96
CA PRO A 950 -10.88 3.43 -17.98
C PRO A 950 -10.97 3.92 -16.52
N THR A 951 -10.74 5.21 -16.27
CA THR A 951 -10.90 5.87 -14.96
C THR A 951 -12.18 6.68 -14.86
N SER A 952 -12.90 6.88 -15.96
CA SER A 952 -14.18 7.58 -15.98
C SER A 952 -15.30 6.71 -15.41
N THR A 953 -16.28 7.34 -14.78
CA THR A 953 -17.55 6.71 -14.39
C THR A 953 -18.39 6.23 -15.57
N ASP A 954 -18.02 6.57 -16.81
CA ASP A 954 -18.73 6.20 -18.03
C ASP A 954 -18.31 4.83 -18.60
N THR A 955 -17.25 4.21 -18.07
CA THR A 955 -16.80 2.86 -18.45
C THR A 955 -16.73 1.96 -17.22
N LYS A 956 -17.37 0.79 -17.26
CA LYS A 956 -17.35 -0.21 -16.19
C LYS A 956 -16.78 -1.53 -16.69
N PHE A 957 -15.76 -2.04 -16.01
CA PHE A 957 -15.20 -3.36 -16.26
C PHE A 957 -15.93 -4.43 -15.43
N PRO A 958 -15.89 -5.70 -15.87
CA PRO A 958 -16.51 -6.79 -15.12
C PRO A 958 -15.89 -6.94 -13.72
N LEU A 959 -16.74 -7.15 -12.73
CA LEU A 959 -16.37 -7.49 -11.35
C LEU A 959 -15.79 -8.91 -11.26
N PHE A 960 -16.32 -9.82 -12.07
CA PHE A 960 -15.91 -11.21 -12.12
C PHE A 960 -16.13 -11.81 -13.51
N LYS A 961 -15.43 -12.91 -13.77
CA LYS A 961 -15.58 -13.74 -14.97
C LYS A 961 -15.85 -15.19 -14.56
N ALA A 962 -16.70 -15.89 -15.29
CA ALA A 962 -16.87 -17.33 -15.15
C ALA A 962 -17.03 -18.00 -16.52
N GLU A 963 -16.50 -19.22 -16.64
CA GLU A 963 -16.56 -20.01 -17.87
C GLU A 963 -17.29 -21.32 -17.60
N ILE A 964 -18.18 -21.70 -18.52
CA ILE A 964 -18.91 -22.96 -18.49
C ILE A 964 -18.65 -23.67 -19.83
N ASP A 965 -17.96 -24.81 -19.77
CA ASP A 965 -17.67 -25.60 -20.96
C ASP A 965 -18.96 -26.04 -21.69
N PRO A 966 -18.99 -26.05 -23.03
CA PRO A 966 -17.84 -25.84 -23.93
C PRO A 966 -17.66 -24.40 -24.46
N ASP A 967 -18.65 -23.51 -24.33
CA ASP A 967 -18.68 -22.24 -25.07
C ASP A 967 -19.49 -21.11 -24.39
N ILE A 968 -19.75 -21.19 -23.08
CA ILE A 968 -20.49 -20.15 -22.34
C ILE A 968 -19.53 -19.37 -21.45
N THR A 969 -19.55 -18.05 -21.59
CA THR A 969 -18.77 -17.12 -20.76
C THR A 969 -19.70 -16.12 -20.08
N LEU A 970 -19.45 -15.87 -18.79
CA LEU A 970 -20.24 -15.02 -17.90
C LEU A 970 -19.37 -13.83 -17.44
N PHE A 971 -19.90 -12.62 -17.52
CA PHE A 971 -19.25 -11.41 -17.04
C PHE A 971 -20.18 -10.62 -16.12
N GLY A 972 -19.83 -10.49 -14.83
CA GLY A 972 -20.65 -9.76 -13.87
C GLY A 972 -20.30 -8.28 -13.81
N PHE A 973 -21.29 -7.39 -13.81
CA PHE A 973 -21.12 -5.94 -13.75
C PHE A 973 -21.87 -5.34 -12.56
N SER A 974 -21.30 -4.28 -11.97
CA SER A 974 -21.96 -3.49 -10.90
C SER A 974 -23.00 -2.54 -11.50
N LEU A 975 -24.05 -3.10 -12.09
CA LEU A 975 -25.18 -2.41 -12.71
C LEU A 975 -26.48 -3.08 -12.27
N THR A 976 -27.48 -2.26 -11.97
CA THR A 976 -28.87 -2.72 -11.82
C THR A 976 -29.55 -2.78 -13.18
N GLU A 977 -30.65 -3.53 -13.28
CA GLU A 977 -31.46 -3.62 -14.50
C GLU A 977 -31.88 -2.24 -15.03
N ASP A 978 -32.45 -1.39 -14.16
CA ASP A 978 -32.91 -0.05 -14.51
C ASP A 978 -31.78 0.84 -15.04
N GLN A 979 -30.63 0.82 -14.36
CA GLN A 979 -29.46 1.57 -14.79
C GLN A 979 -28.95 1.09 -16.15
N ALA A 980 -28.86 -0.22 -16.37
CA ALA A 980 -28.37 -0.78 -17.62
C ALA A 980 -29.31 -0.47 -18.79
N ARG A 981 -30.62 -0.62 -18.60
CA ARG A 981 -31.66 -0.36 -19.60
C ARG A 981 -31.74 1.12 -19.99
N GLY A 982 -31.68 2.02 -19.00
CA GLY A 982 -31.91 3.44 -19.18
C GLY A 982 -33.35 3.77 -19.63
N ASP A 983 -33.61 5.06 -19.76
CA ASP A 983 -34.87 5.62 -20.22
C ASP A 983 -34.93 5.69 -21.76
N ARG A 984 -35.98 5.12 -22.35
CA ARG A 984 -36.27 5.30 -23.79
C ARG A 984 -37.11 6.56 -24.01
N ILE A 985 -36.73 7.36 -25.02
CA ILE A 985 -37.48 8.55 -25.43
C ILE A 985 -38.21 8.21 -26.74
N GLU A 986 -39.53 8.12 -26.70
CA GLU A 986 -40.33 7.73 -27.88
C GLU A 986 -40.74 8.92 -28.75
N GLN A 987 -40.77 10.12 -28.18
CA GLN A 987 -41.18 11.32 -28.91
C GLN A 987 -39.98 11.97 -29.61
N PRO A 988 -40.08 12.29 -30.91
CA PRO A 988 -39.10 13.14 -31.58
C PRO A 988 -39.00 14.47 -30.83
N HIS A 989 -37.79 14.83 -30.37
CA HIS A 989 -37.50 15.99 -29.50
C HIS A 989 -37.95 15.90 -28.02
N GLY A 990 -38.17 14.71 -27.47
CA GLY A 990 -38.33 14.53 -26.03
C GLY A 990 -37.12 15.04 -25.22
N SER A 991 -37.36 15.60 -24.04
CA SER A 991 -36.28 16.10 -23.17
C SER A 991 -35.41 14.95 -22.63
N THR A 992 -34.10 15.10 -22.72
CA THR A 992 -33.10 14.20 -22.12
C THR A 992 -32.75 14.58 -20.69
N ALA A 993 -33.29 15.68 -20.16
CA ALA A 993 -32.95 16.17 -18.82
C ALA A 993 -33.46 15.24 -17.71
N GLY A 994 -32.54 14.71 -16.90
CA GLY A 994 -32.85 13.78 -15.81
C GLY A 994 -33.15 12.34 -16.27
N LYS A 995 -32.88 12.02 -17.54
CA LYS A 995 -33.06 10.70 -18.15
C LYS A 995 -31.72 10.02 -18.35
N ASP A 996 -31.62 8.74 -17.99
CA ASP A 996 -30.36 7.98 -18.17
C ASP A 996 -30.39 7.24 -19.52
N PRO A 997 -29.45 7.49 -20.45
CA PRO A 997 -29.43 6.78 -21.73
C PRO A 997 -29.17 5.27 -21.61
N GLY A 998 -28.72 4.76 -20.46
CA GLY A 998 -28.42 3.35 -20.26
C GLY A 998 -27.00 2.96 -20.68
N TRP A 999 -26.75 1.66 -20.86
CA TRP A 999 -25.42 1.11 -21.07
C TRP A 999 -25.36 0.14 -22.26
N PHE A 1000 -24.25 0.20 -22.99
CA PHE A 1000 -23.84 -0.78 -23.99
C PHE A 1000 -22.88 -1.78 -23.37
N PHE A 1001 -23.04 -3.05 -23.70
CA PHE A 1001 -22.04 -4.09 -23.46
C PHE A 1001 -21.17 -4.22 -24.70
N VAL A 1002 -19.87 -4.03 -24.52
CA VAL A 1002 -18.89 -3.91 -25.60
C VAL A 1002 -17.93 -5.09 -25.56
N LEU A 1003 -17.81 -5.77 -26.69
CA LEU A 1003 -16.78 -6.76 -27.00
C LEU A 1003 -15.77 -6.11 -27.93
N LYS A 1004 -14.55 -5.93 -27.46
CA LYS A 1004 -13.49 -5.27 -28.21
C LYS A 1004 -12.32 -6.23 -28.43
N GLU A 1005 -11.88 -6.33 -29.67
CA GLU A 1005 -10.64 -7.02 -29.99
C GLU A 1005 -9.43 -6.27 -29.42
N ARG A 1006 -8.42 -6.98 -28.91
CA ARG A 1006 -7.27 -6.32 -28.28
C ARG A 1006 -6.46 -5.53 -29.32
N PRO A 1007 -6.21 -4.22 -29.08
CA PRO A 1007 -5.55 -3.32 -30.03
C PRO A 1007 -4.02 -3.50 -30.15
N GLY A 1008 -3.49 -4.73 -30.05
CA GLY A 1008 -2.04 -5.00 -30.08
C GLY A 1008 -1.59 -6.01 -31.12
N HIS A 1009 -2.52 -6.68 -31.82
CA HIS A 1009 -2.19 -7.63 -32.87
C HIS A 1009 -2.43 -6.99 -34.22
N VAL A 1010 -1.39 -6.35 -34.77
CA VAL A 1010 -1.44 -5.77 -36.13
C VAL A 1010 -1.79 -6.86 -37.13
N ARG A 1011 -2.83 -6.64 -37.94
CA ARG A 1011 -3.24 -7.52 -39.03
C ARG A 1011 -3.28 -6.75 -40.33
N PHE A 1012 -3.03 -7.47 -41.41
CA PHE A 1012 -3.24 -7.00 -42.76
C PHE A 1012 -4.21 -7.93 -43.44
N GLY A 1013 -5.21 -7.38 -44.12
CA GLY A 1013 -6.30 -8.15 -44.67
C GLY A 1013 -7.34 -7.23 -45.29
N LEU A 1014 -8.37 -7.85 -45.84
CA LEU A 1014 -9.60 -7.19 -46.25
C LEU A 1014 -10.74 -8.08 -45.77
N ASP A 1015 -11.89 -7.51 -45.46
CA ASP A 1015 -13.00 -8.31 -44.94
C ASP A 1015 -13.77 -9.01 -46.07
N ASP A 1016 -14.60 -10.00 -45.72
CA ASP A 1016 -15.57 -10.58 -46.64
C ASP A 1016 -16.80 -9.65 -46.67
N PHE A 1017 -17.29 -9.29 -47.86
CA PHE A 1017 -18.41 -8.36 -47.97
C PHE A 1017 -19.71 -8.94 -47.39
N THR A 1018 -20.35 -8.18 -46.50
CA THR A 1018 -21.67 -8.46 -45.94
C THR A 1018 -22.63 -7.29 -46.17
N ASP A 1019 -23.90 -7.57 -46.50
CA ASP A 1019 -24.92 -6.53 -46.56
C ASP A 1019 -25.40 -6.07 -45.15
N GLU A 1020 -26.27 -5.07 -45.10
CA GLU A 1020 -26.84 -4.51 -43.86
C GLU A 1020 -27.63 -5.52 -43.00
N HIS A 1021 -27.97 -6.68 -43.57
CA HIS A 1021 -28.66 -7.77 -42.89
C HIS A 1021 -27.73 -8.94 -42.54
N GLY A 1022 -26.41 -8.81 -42.78
CA GLY A 1022 -25.42 -9.84 -42.54
C GLY A 1022 -25.39 -10.96 -43.59
N ASN A 1023 -25.94 -10.72 -44.79
CA ASN A 1023 -25.90 -11.69 -45.88
C ASN A 1023 -24.56 -11.63 -46.62
N THR A 1024 -23.82 -12.73 -46.57
CA THR A 1024 -22.49 -12.87 -47.19
C THR A 1024 -22.53 -13.30 -48.65
N ASN A 1025 -23.71 -13.52 -49.25
CA ASN A 1025 -23.83 -14.03 -50.64
C ASN A 1025 -23.93 -12.91 -51.70
N VAL A 1026 -23.92 -11.65 -51.28
CA VAL A 1026 -24.11 -10.49 -52.16
C VAL A 1026 -22.76 -9.93 -52.61
N MET A 1027 -22.71 -9.29 -53.79
CA MET A 1027 -21.55 -8.53 -54.27
C MET A 1027 -21.76 -7.03 -54.00
N PRO A 1028 -20.71 -6.26 -53.67
CA PRO A 1028 -20.80 -4.83 -53.48
C PRO A 1028 -21.18 -4.08 -54.76
N VAL A 1029 -21.85 -2.94 -54.62
CA VAL A 1029 -22.22 -2.06 -55.73
C VAL A 1029 -21.42 -0.76 -55.64
N GLY A 1030 -20.63 -0.45 -56.68
CA GLY A 1030 -19.83 0.77 -56.74
C GLY A 1030 -18.50 0.67 -55.99
N ASN A 1031 -18.02 1.79 -55.47
CA ASN A 1031 -16.81 1.87 -54.64
C ASN A 1031 -17.16 1.91 -53.15
N PRO A 1032 -16.25 1.50 -52.26
CA PRO A 1032 -16.43 1.62 -50.82
C PRO A 1032 -16.52 3.11 -50.40
N LYS A 1033 -17.21 3.40 -49.28
CA LYS A 1033 -17.35 4.78 -48.79
C LYS A 1033 -16.08 5.23 -48.07
N THR A 1034 -15.53 4.37 -47.21
CA THR A 1034 -14.28 4.53 -46.47
C THR A 1034 -13.32 3.39 -46.80
N TRP A 1035 -12.05 3.46 -46.35
CA TRP A 1035 -11.10 2.35 -46.54
C TRP A 1035 -11.48 1.13 -45.70
N ASP A 1036 -12.11 1.33 -44.55
CA ASP A 1036 -12.60 0.25 -43.67
C ASP A 1036 -13.75 -0.54 -44.31
N ASP A 1037 -14.47 0.05 -45.26
CA ASP A 1037 -15.51 -0.66 -46.04
C ASP A 1037 -14.93 -1.51 -47.19
N LEU A 1038 -13.60 -1.53 -47.39
CA LEU A 1038 -12.97 -2.26 -48.49
C LEU A 1038 -12.92 -3.77 -48.20
N ALA A 1039 -13.86 -4.50 -48.79
CA ALA A 1039 -13.86 -5.96 -48.80
C ALA A 1039 -13.16 -6.57 -50.02
N TRP A 1040 -12.78 -7.85 -49.92
CA TRP A 1040 -12.18 -8.64 -51.01
C TRP A 1040 -13.02 -8.62 -52.31
N GLU A 1041 -14.35 -8.63 -52.20
CA GLU A 1041 -15.27 -8.64 -53.32
C GLU A 1041 -15.20 -7.39 -54.21
N TYR A 1042 -14.72 -6.25 -53.71
CA TYR A 1042 -14.50 -5.06 -54.54
C TYR A 1042 -13.41 -5.29 -55.60
N LEU A 1043 -12.43 -6.16 -55.30
CA LEU A 1043 -11.26 -6.40 -56.16
C LEU A 1043 -11.53 -7.38 -57.32
N VAL A 1044 -12.61 -8.16 -57.24
CA VAL A 1044 -12.98 -9.20 -58.23
C VAL A 1044 -14.29 -8.90 -58.92
N ASN A 1045 -14.55 -9.53 -60.08
CA ASN A 1045 -15.84 -9.38 -60.78
C ASN A 1045 -16.85 -10.45 -60.36
N SER A 1046 -16.38 -11.57 -59.82
CA SER A 1046 -17.19 -12.67 -59.31
C SER A 1046 -16.55 -13.24 -58.04
N LYS A 1047 -17.36 -13.74 -57.09
CA LYS A 1047 -16.84 -14.41 -55.89
C LYS A 1047 -16.02 -15.67 -56.23
N ALA A 1048 -16.31 -16.32 -57.35
CA ALA A 1048 -15.54 -17.50 -57.79
C ALA A 1048 -14.07 -17.18 -58.11
N ASP A 1049 -13.75 -15.91 -58.40
CA ASP A 1049 -12.38 -15.50 -58.71
C ASP A 1049 -11.51 -15.37 -57.44
N LEU A 1050 -12.11 -15.38 -56.24
CA LEU A 1050 -11.46 -15.13 -54.95
C LEU A 1050 -10.50 -16.25 -54.51
N ASP A 1051 -10.82 -17.51 -54.81
CA ASP A 1051 -10.08 -18.68 -54.30
C ASP A 1051 -8.61 -18.74 -54.76
N SER A 1052 -8.28 -18.05 -55.85
CA SER A 1052 -6.91 -17.92 -56.37
C SER A 1052 -6.52 -16.46 -56.64
N TYR A 1053 -7.21 -15.52 -55.98
CA TYR A 1053 -6.98 -14.10 -56.23
C TYR A 1053 -5.71 -13.62 -55.53
N HIS A 1054 -5.02 -12.71 -56.20
CA HIS A 1054 -4.00 -11.89 -55.59
C HIS A 1054 -4.37 -10.43 -55.79
N ILE A 1055 -4.05 -9.62 -54.81
CA ILE A 1055 -4.18 -8.16 -54.94
C ILE A 1055 -3.39 -7.72 -56.17
N THR A 1056 -4.10 -7.10 -57.12
CA THR A 1056 -3.54 -6.46 -58.33
C THR A 1056 -4.12 -5.06 -58.47
N PHE A 1057 -3.43 -4.20 -59.20
CA PHE A 1057 -3.87 -2.81 -59.41
C PHE A 1057 -4.65 -2.61 -60.72
N ASN A 1058 -5.25 -3.69 -61.25
CA ASN A 1058 -6.04 -3.66 -62.49
C ASN A 1058 -7.38 -2.92 -62.33
N LYS A 1059 -7.95 -2.92 -61.11
CA LYS A 1059 -9.12 -2.12 -60.76
C LYS A 1059 -8.69 -0.83 -60.09
N ASN A 1060 -9.37 0.26 -60.45
CA ASN A 1060 -9.19 1.56 -59.82
C ASN A 1060 -10.23 1.75 -58.70
N ILE A 1061 -9.78 1.77 -57.44
CA ILE A 1061 -10.63 1.91 -56.25
C ILE A 1061 -10.48 3.32 -55.68
N VAL A 1062 -11.61 3.99 -55.38
CA VAL A 1062 -11.64 5.38 -54.88
C VAL A 1062 -12.74 5.54 -53.82
N ILE A 1063 -12.40 6.11 -52.66
CA ILE A 1063 -13.33 6.39 -51.55
C ILE A 1063 -13.98 7.77 -51.61
N GLN A 1064 -15.02 8.00 -50.80
CA GLN A 1064 -15.69 9.30 -50.67
C GLN A 1064 -14.86 10.22 -49.75
N ASN A 1065 -14.26 11.28 -50.30
CA ASN A 1065 -13.37 12.25 -49.64
C ASN A 1065 -11.92 11.76 -49.36
N PRO A 1066 -11.10 11.56 -50.41
CA PRO A 1066 -9.74 11.02 -50.28
C PRO A 1066 -8.68 12.03 -49.74
N ALA A 1067 -9.08 13.26 -49.38
CA ALA A 1067 -8.11 14.27 -48.96
C ALA A 1067 -7.42 13.86 -47.65
N ASN A 1068 -6.08 13.85 -47.65
CA ASN A 1068 -5.23 13.38 -46.53
C ASN A 1068 -5.43 11.89 -46.15
N GLN A 1069 -5.99 11.09 -47.05
CA GLN A 1069 -6.16 9.64 -46.88
C GLN A 1069 -5.19 8.88 -47.79
N PRO A 1070 -4.84 7.61 -47.46
CA PRO A 1070 -4.07 6.74 -48.33
C PRO A 1070 -4.69 6.60 -49.73
N LEU A 1071 -3.84 6.44 -50.75
CA LEU A 1071 -4.27 6.32 -52.15
C LEU A 1071 -3.98 4.92 -52.72
N TRP A 1072 -4.98 4.31 -53.35
CA TRP A 1072 -4.82 3.04 -54.06
C TRP A 1072 -3.82 3.18 -55.22
N ASN A 1073 -2.96 2.16 -55.41
CA ASN A 1073 -1.90 2.16 -56.43
C ASN A 1073 -1.01 3.44 -56.38
N SER A 1074 -0.65 3.91 -55.19
CA SER A 1074 0.27 5.04 -54.99
C SER A 1074 1.69 4.55 -54.65
N ASN A 1075 1.91 4.12 -53.41
CA ASN A 1075 3.14 3.50 -52.90
C ASN A 1075 2.78 2.38 -51.90
N SER A 1076 3.78 1.63 -51.41
CA SER A 1076 3.53 0.51 -50.49
C SER A 1076 3.13 0.92 -49.08
N ALA A 1077 3.46 2.12 -48.61
CA ALA A 1077 2.98 2.64 -47.33
C ALA A 1077 1.48 2.96 -47.37
N ASP A 1078 1.01 3.59 -48.44
CA ASP A 1078 -0.42 3.85 -48.65
C ASP A 1078 -1.20 2.54 -48.71
N LEU A 1079 -0.66 1.53 -49.42
CA LEU A 1079 -1.29 0.22 -49.47
C LEU A 1079 -1.28 -0.49 -48.11
N ALA A 1080 -0.17 -0.41 -47.35
CA ALA A 1080 -0.11 -0.96 -46.02
C ALA A 1080 -1.15 -0.32 -45.09
N ALA A 1081 -1.34 1.01 -45.19
CA ALA A 1081 -2.37 1.71 -44.43
C ALA A 1081 -3.79 1.29 -44.82
N ILE A 1082 -4.06 1.00 -46.11
CA ILE A 1082 -5.36 0.51 -46.60
C ILE A 1082 -5.63 -0.93 -46.13
N LEU A 1083 -4.60 -1.78 -46.13
CA LEU A 1083 -4.72 -3.19 -45.76
C LEU A 1083 -4.68 -3.40 -44.25
N PHE A 1084 -4.30 -2.39 -43.47
CA PHE A 1084 -4.23 -2.48 -42.02
C PHE A 1084 -5.64 -2.61 -41.44
N GLN A 1085 -5.92 -3.71 -40.73
CA GLN A 1085 -7.22 -3.93 -40.09
C GLN A 1085 -7.23 -3.31 -38.70
N ASP A 1086 -8.18 -2.39 -38.49
CA ASP A 1086 -8.44 -1.81 -37.19
C ASP A 1086 -9.09 -2.81 -36.22
N PRO A 1087 -8.80 -2.73 -34.90
CA PRO A 1087 -9.41 -3.62 -33.91
C PRO A 1087 -10.93 -3.44 -33.86
N VAL A 1088 -11.65 -4.52 -34.11
CA VAL A 1088 -13.12 -4.51 -34.17
C VAL A 1088 -13.72 -4.27 -32.78
N LEU A 1089 -14.75 -3.41 -32.75
CA LEU A 1089 -15.56 -3.13 -31.58
C LEU A 1089 -17.02 -3.49 -31.87
N PHE A 1090 -17.55 -4.45 -31.13
CA PHE A 1090 -18.96 -4.84 -31.19
C PHE A 1090 -19.66 -4.39 -29.91
N ALA A 1091 -20.78 -3.68 -30.06
CA ALA A 1091 -21.55 -3.19 -28.91
C ALA A 1091 -23.03 -3.50 -29.07
N ARG A 1092 -23.66 -3.92 -27.98
CA ARG A 1092 -25.11 -4.16 -27.89
C ARG A 1092 -25.71 -3.44 -26.70
N HIS A 1093 -26.83 -2.76 -26.91
CA HIS A 1093 -27.48 -2.02 -25.84
C HIS A 1093 -28.19 -2.99 -24.87
N ALA A 1094 -28.11 -2.73 -23.55
CA ALA A 1094 -28.72 -3.61 -22.54
C ALA A 1094 -30.22 -3.87 -22.77
N ALA A 1095 -30.96 -2.83 -23.18
CA ALA A 1095 -32.39 -2.89 -23.49
C ALA A 1095 -32.78 -3.93 -24.58
N GLU A 1096 -31.86 -4.37 -25.45
CA GLU A 1096 -32.15 -5.46 -26.41
C GLU A 1096 -32.18 -6.85 -25.75
N MET A 1097 -31.60 -6.98 -24.56
CA MET A 1097 -31.42 -8.24 -23.83
C MET A 1097 -32.25 -8.31 -22.55
N LEU A 1098 -32.91 -7.21 -22.17
CA LEU A 1098 -33.75 -7.10 -20.98
C LEU A 1098 -35.24 -7.02 -21.37
N PRO A 1099 -36.16 -7.64 -20.62
CA PRO A 1099 -37.59 -7.66 -20.91
C PRO A 1099 -38.20 -6.26 -20.91
N GLU A 1100 -39.16 -5.90 -21.76
CA GLU A 1100 -39.78 -4.56 -21.72
C GLU A 1100 -40.56 -4.33 -20.40
N THR A 1101 -40.46 -3.11 -19.85
CA THR A 1101 -41.11 -2.66 -18.60
C THR A 1101 -42.47 -2.05 -18.85
#